data_AF-A0A178ZPY7-F1
#
_entry.id   AF-A0A178ZPY7-F1
#
_cell.length_a   1.000
_cell.length_b   1.000
_cell.length_c   1.000
_cell.angle_alpha   90.00
_cell.angle_beta   90.00
_cell.angle_gamma   90.00
#
_symmetry.space_group_name_H-M   'P 1'
#
loop_
_entity.id
_entity.type
_entity.pdbx_description
1 polymer ?
#
loop_
_entity_poly.entity_id
_entity_poly.type
_entity_poly.pdbx_seq_one_letter_code
_entity_poly.pdbx_strand_id
1 'polypeptide(L)'
;MSGETKTSAPRYDPNFTQNVINAMGPKTSPRMREVMTSLTRHLHDFAREVELTVDEWAEGVQLLNWAGQMSNDRRNEGQLVCDVVGLETLVDEITYKKAAEAADLATQSAILGPFFQTDHTIRKKGDSIADNTPDDAEVVYLYGQVVDVTTKKPLANASVDVWQASTNGLYEQQDENQPKSNLCGKFYTDENGEYGFYCLRPTPYPIPYDGPAGKLLQLLDRHPYRPAHIHFIVLAEGFKPITTQIFDKDSKYLDDDSVFAVKDSLIVEFVPRQGDEKAKKELRYDIGMAPLSAKGESGEALVTEVFSCPLPTLPKLITEPPFPKLHEGAISEFSHPPAPIKIPGKRPPPSGPMPRPRVKDEDRKRVARACDTCKRRKEKCDGQQPCLLCKRRCREAECIFTEAYSKRSSQRQSSTASSHPITLKDALNENNDAEIAIESLLTLSGSRSAPKSPQYEKDPDALVSRAPVPKLARLLRDGRGKFIFVGDSSNLAFVQNIRRLVKAEIGECQLTSDPLRHAMCEVIPPPKAPTPAQSQHPKPSLAEAQDLIKHYLLASSGVIDLFDPDDITQHLCAWTCDPAAETDFNSSIYYLVMAIGALTRDATDLDQAEFYFSRGREIGVSSFLEDPSVLTVQAYALITFYMLSAVRRNGAFMLLGIAVRAAYALGLHRSDISNLFEPRERLARERVWKSLRVLDLYMSGSLGRPPATSEVDGGSVSWNRSTRDYEDIQMNGRNTSATLRICFIFERILNEVYCRREVSVQLVESISRQYRDWTMQLPAGLQADSLDQKGGSTAPTLTQTIGIAHLKGSYYWSIILLTRPFLIFKVSSKIKGRSDDEDSAGNSVTMTLSEACIDAALRSVEIATDIVHTPGVPKRLFMITNSAFISAMVIGFAIFGDFDKSFPLLSSISQAEAILAIMAKDDMSARRHYEITSYLRLAAIEHIRRRDQMQMQKRRQDIHNIFGDPINKTNGTDSSKETTGNHTPSQVSVTEAAAPNNNGTTALFDATEESGDPAPPWQLRFDMPPESRGPVLTTSGTLAYNDEDAADPIPPFPRADFGQMQEADYFSPDGSGIPSLPSYTEEFPLFSLMTEFDQLQDPFSMVRS
;
A
#
# COMPACT_ATOMS: atom_id res chain seq x y z
N MET A 1 -9.81 -45.47 -50.24
CA MET A 1 -8.61 -44.76 -49.76
C MET A 1 -9.01 -43.34 -49.44
N SER A 2 -9.10 -42.99 -48.17
CA SER A 2 -9.31 -41.62 -47.68
C SER A 2 -7.96 -41.06 -47.26
N GLY A 3 -7.49 -40.00 -47.92
CA GLY A 3 -6.23 -39.35 -47.57
C GLY A 3 -6.40 -38.51 -46.31
N GLU A 4 -5.84 -38.94 -45.20
CA GLU A 4 -5.77 -38.13 -43.99
C GLU A 4 -4.76 -36.99 -44.20
N THR A 5 -5.26 -35.76 -44.25
CA THR A 5 -4.40 -34.57 -44.19
C THR A 5 -3.79 -34.49 -42.79
N LYS A 6 -2.54 -34.93 -42.66
CA LYS A 6 -1.74 -34.75 -41.45
C LYS A 6 -1.65 -33.27 -41.11
N THR A 7 -2.47 -32.82 -40.16
CA THR A 7 -2.26 -31.55 -39.47
C THR A 7 -0.93 -31.66 -38.72
N SER A 8 0.04 -30.81 -39.08
CA SER A 8 1.28 -30.67 -38.32
C SER A 8 0.96 -30.36 -36.85
N ALA A 9 1.70 -30.97 -35.93
CA ALA A 9 1.60 -30.62 -34.51
C ALA A 9 1.88 -29.10 -34.35
N PRO A 10 1.14 -28.39 -33.49
CA PRO A 10 1.37 -26.96 -33.28
C PRO A 10 2.76 -26.74 -32.68
N ARG A 11 3.50 -25.75 -33.22
CA ARG A 11 4.89 -25.45 -32.84
C ARG A 11 5.03 -24.98 -31.39
N TYR A 12 3.97 -24.41 -30.83
CA TYR A 12 3.85 -23.90 -29.47
C TYR A 12 2.57 -24.44 -28.83
N ASP A 13 2.44 -24.42 -27.50
CA ASP A 13 1.25 -24.92 -26.82
C ASP A 13 -0.03 -24.16 -27.29
N PRO A 14 -1.03 -24.85 -27.87
CA PRO A 14 -2.27 -24.22 -28.29
C PRO A 14 -3.16 -23.83 -27.09
N ASN A 15 -2.93 -24.39 -25.89
CA ASN A 15 -3.81 -24.21 -24.74
C ASN A 15 -3.45 -22.97 -23.90
N PHE A 16 -2.17 -22.60 -23.81
CA PHE A 16 -1.63 -21.53 -22.97
C PHE A 16 -2.47 -20.24 -22.97
N THR A 17 -2.85 -19.76 -24.16
CA THR A 17 -3.67 -18.53 -24.29
C THR A 17 -5.08 -18.71 -23.71
N GLN A 18 -5.69 -19.87 -23.92
CA GLN A 18 -7.00 -20.19 -23.34
C GLN A 18 -6.92 -20.38 -21.82
N ASN A 19 -5.80 -20.91 -21.30
CA ASN A 19 -5.57 -21.05 -19.86
C ASN A 19 -5.46 -19.67 -19.17
N VAL A 20 -4.73 -18.72 -19.76
CA VAL A 20 -4.66 -17.33 -19.24
C VAL A 20 -6.03 -16.64 -19.33
N ILE A 21 -6.81 -16.87 -20.39
CA ILE A 21 -8.20 -16.38 -20.50
C ILE A 21 -9.11 -17.01 -19.42
N ASN A 22 -8.94 -18.31 -19.13
CA ASN A 22 -9.71 -19.04 -18.13
C ASN A 22 -9.43 -18.56 -16.70
N ALA A 23 -8.20 -18.11 -16.40
CA ALA A 23 -7.79 -17.60 -15.09
C ALA A 23 -8.55 -16.33 -14.63
N MET A 24 -9.35 -15.70 -15.51
CA MET A 24 -10.26 -14.61 -15.14
C MET A 24 -11.40 -15.09 -14.22
N GLY A 25 -11.14 -15.09 -12.90
CA GLY A 25 -12.09 -15.51 -11.87
C GLY A 25 -13.48 -14.82 -11.92
N PRO A 26 -14.54 -15.48 -11.41
CA PRO A 26 -15.94 -15.23 -11.78
C PRO A 26 -16.44 -13.81 -11.55
N LYS A 27 -15.88 -13.07 -10.58
CA LYS A 27 -16.24 -11.66 -10.29
C LYS A 27 -15.82 -10.64 -11.37
N THR A 28 -15.16 -11.04 -12.46
CA THR A 28 -14.85 -10.12 -13.58
C THR A 28 -16.12 -9.81 -14.36
N SER A 29 -16.46 -8.53 -14.53
CA SER A 29 -17.68 -8.08 -15.23
C SER A 29 -17.71 -8.56 -16.69
N PRO A 30 -18.90 -8.71 -17.32
CA PRO A 30 -19.00 -9.19 -18.69
C PRO A 30 -18.15 -8.39 -19.68
N ARG A 31 -18.18 -7.05 -19.59
CA ARG A 31 -17.41 -6.16 -20.47
C ARG A 31 -15.90 -6.25 -20.22
N MET A 32 -15.45 -6.31 -18.96
CA MET A 32 -14.02 -6.48 -18.66
C MET A 32 -13.51 -7.84 -19.11
N ARG A 33 -14.32 -8.90 -18.97
CA ARG A 33 -14.00 -10.24 -19.47
C ARG A 33 -13.89 -10.24 -21.00
N GLU A 34 -14.82 -9.60 -21.70
CA GLU A 34 -14.81 -9.45 -23.16
C GLU A 34 -13.51 -8.75 -23.64
N VAL A 35 -13.22 -7.57 -23.09
CA VAL A 35 -12.03 -6.77 -23.44
C VAL A 35 -10.74 -7.54 -23.18
N MET A 36 -10.54 -8.07 -21.97
CA MET A 36 -9.32 -8.81 -21.64
C MET A 36 -9.20 -10.14 -22.40
N THR A 37 -10.32 -10.82 -22.70
CA THR A 37 -10.31 -12.01 -23.58
C THR A 37 -9.79 -11.68 -24.98
N SER A 38 -10.12 -10.49 -25.50
CA SER A 38 -9.62 -10.04 -26.80
C SER A 38 -8.16 -9.63 -26.73
N LEU A 39 -7.79 -8.79 -25.75
CA LEU A 39 -6.42 -8.28 -25.57
C LEU A 39 -5.42 -9.42 -25.36
N THR A 40 -5.66 -10.33 -24.41
CA THR A 40 -4.78 -11.49 -24.16
C THR A 40 -4.64 -12.37 -25.40
N ARG A 41 -5.71 -12.57 -26.18
CA ARG A 41 -5.62 -13.32 -27.44
C ARG A 41 -4.69 -12.63 -28.44
N HIS A 42 -4.99 -11.38 -28.81
CA HIS A 42 -4.21 -10.67 -29.83
C HIS A 42 -2.75 -10.45 -29.41
N LEU A 43 -2.46 -10.22 -28.14
CA LEU A 43 -1.08 -10.08 -27.64
C LEU A 43 -0.31 -11.41 -27.72
N HIS A 44 -0.93 -12.53 -27.37
CA HIS A 44 -0.30 -13.87 -27.48
C HIS A 44 -0.20 -14.36 -28.93
N ASP A 45 -1.12 -13.94 -29.80
CA ASP A 45 -1.08 -14.24 -31.23
C ASP A 45 0.04 -13.43 -31.89
N PHE A 46 0.15 -12.12 -31.64
CA PHE A 46 1.28 -11.27 -32.06
C PHE A 46 2.63 -11.85 -31.63
N ALA A 47 2.80 -12.19 -30.35
CA ALA A 47 4.07 -12.73 -29.83
C ALA A 47 4.47 -14.07 -30.47
N ARG A 48 3.49 -14.86 -30.96
CA ARG A 48 3.75 -16.09 -31.73
C ARG A 48 3.91 -15.86 -33.23
N GLU A 49 3.33 -14.80 -33.77
CA GLU A 49 3.42 -14.42 -35.19
C GLU A 49 4.82 -13.87 -35.52
N VAL A 50 5.39 -13.05 -34.62
CA VAL A 50 6.76 -12.51 -34.76
C VAL A 50 7.84 -13.38 -34.08
N GLU A 51 7.45 -14.45 -33.39
CA GLU A 51 8.31 -15.31 -32.55
C GLU A 51 9.17 -14.52 -31.54
N LEU A 52 8.53 -13.54 -30.88
CA LEU A 52 9.13 -12.47 -30.08
C LEU A 52 10.20 -12.96 -29.09
N THR A 53 11.40 -12.42 -29.20
CA THR A 53 12.52 -12.75 -28.32
C THR A 53 12.42 -12.08 -26.95
N VAL A 54 13.24 -12.57 -25.99
CA VAL A 54 13.33 -11.97 -24.64
C VAL A 54 13.89 -10.54 -24.70
N ASP A 55 14.82 -10.27 -25.61
CA ASP A 55 15.47 -8.97 -25.74
C ASP A 55 14.51 -7.94 -26.36
N GLU A 56 13.77 -8.31 -27.42
CA GLU A 56 12.72 -7.45 -28.01
C GLU A 56 11.57 -7.19 -27.02
N TRP A 57 11.21 -8.19 -26.21
CA TRP A 57 10.25 -8.01 -25.12
C TRP A 57 10.78 -7.04 -24.05
N ALA A 58 12.06 -7.12 -23.68
CA ALA A 58 12.68 -6.22 -22.71
C ALA A 58 12.74 -4.77 -23.23
N GLU A 59 13.10 -4.56 -24.50
CA GLU A 59 13.05 -3.24 -25.17
C GLU A 59 11.62 -2.70 -25.24
N GLY A 60 10.62 -3.53 -25.54
CA GLY A 60 9.21 -3.14 -25.50
C GLY A 60 8.74 -2.71 -24.10
N VAL A 61 9.18 -3.42 -23.06
CA VAL A 61 8.95 -3.03 -21.66
C VAL A 61 9.69 -1.74 -21.29
N GLN A 62 10.91 -1.54 -21.79
CA GLN A 62 11.69 -0.32 -21.59
C GLN A 62 11.03 0.90 -22.24
N LEU A 63 10.47 0.76 -23.45
CA LEU A 63 9.73 1.82 -24.14
C LEU A 63 8.49 2.25 -23.33
N LEU A 64 7.71 1.30 -22.83
CA LEU A 64 6.55 1.58 -21.97
C LEU A 64 6.97 2.26 -20.65
N ASN A 65 8.05 1.81 -20.02
CA ASN A 65 8.59 2.42 -18.81
C ASN A 65 9.09 3.85 -19.05
N TRP A 66 9.78 4.11 -20.16
CA TRP A 66 10.26 5.45 -20.54
C TRP A 66 9.08 6.40 -20.81
N ALA A 67 8.05 5.93 -21.53
CA ALA A 67 6.83 6.71 -21.77
C ALA A 67 6.13 7.06 -20.45
N GLY A 68 6.07 6.13 -19.49
CA GLY A 68 5.56 6.38 -18.15
C GLY A 68 6.40 7.39 -17.35
N GLN A 69 7.73 7.27 -17.38
CA GLN A 69 8.66 8.15 -16.63
C GLN A 69 8.70 9.59 -17.16
N MET A 70 8.51 9.77 -18.46
CA MET A 70 8.59 11.09 -19.10
C MET A 70 7.21 11.79 -19.19
N SER A 71 6.12 11.05 -18.95
CA SER A 71 4.78 11.62 -18.84
C SER A 71 4.63 12.46 -17.58
N ASN A 72 3.97 13.62 -17.70
CA ASN A 72 3.70 14.56 -16.61
C ASN A 72 2.49 15.47 -16.96
N ASP A 73 2.10 16.34 -16.04
CA ASP A 73 0.98 17.29 -16.13
C ASP A 73 0.93 18.13 -17.43
N ARG A 74 2.07 18.34 -18.11
CA ARG A 74 2.18 19.12 -19.35
C ARG A 74 2.47 18.28 -20.60
N ARG A 75 2.70 16.97 -20.47
CA ARG A 75 3.08 16.06 -21.57
C ARG A 75 2.68 14.63 -21.24
N ASN A 76 1.69 14.09 -21.93
CA ASN A 76 1.32 12.68 -21.82
C ASN A 76 1.99 11.87 -22.93
N GLU A 77 3.20 11.39 -22.69
CA GLU A 77 3.95 10.57 -23.66
C GLU A 77 3.36 9.15 -23.80
N GLY A 78 2.74 8.62 -22.73
CA GLY A 78 2.02 7.35 -22.78
C GLY A 78 0.84 7.38 -23.77
N GLN A 79 0.12 8.50 -23.82
CA GLN A 79 -0.84 8.79 -24.90
C GLN A 79 -0.13 8.95 -26.24
N LEU A 80 0.91 9.79 -26.34
CA LEU A 80 1.58 10.04 -27.63
C LEU A 80 2.11 8.75 -28.30
N VAL A 81 2.56 7.75 -27.53
CA VAL A 81 2.91 6.41 -28.03
C VAL A 81 1.70 5.66 -28.61
N CYS A 82 0.52 5.80 -28.01
CA CYS A 82 -0.74 5.25 -28.53
C CYS A 82 -1.21 5.98 -29.80
N ASP A 83 -0.98 7.30 -29.87
CA ASP A 83 -1.36 8.16 -31.00
C ASP A 83 -0.54 7.80 -32.24
N VAL A 84 0.79 7.66 -32.11
CA VAL A 84 1.67 7.30 -33.25
C VAL A 84 1.49 5.87 -33.75
N VAL A 85 0.89 4.97 -32.98
CA VAL A 85 0.44 3.64 -33.46
C VAL A 85 -1.02 3.63 -33.92
N GLY A 86 -1.69 4.78 -33.96
CA GLY A 86 -3.05 4.96 -34.45
C GLY A 86 -4.16 4.44 -33.53
N LEU A 87 -3.86 4.14 -32.27
CA LEU A 87 -4.83 3.53 -31.35
C LEU A 87 -5.90 4.51 -30.86
N GLU A 88 -5.55 5.76 -30.53
CA GLU A 88 -6.58 6.77 -30.14
C GLU A 88 -7.55 7.02 -31.31
N THR A 89 -7.01 7.26 -32.51
CA THR A 89 -7.76 7.43 -33.76
C THR A 89 -8.71 6.27 -34.06
N LEU A 90 -8.26 5.01 -33.89
CA LEU A 90 -9.13 3.83 -34.09
C LEU A 90 -10.22 3.71 -33.02
N VAL A 91 -9.93 4.06 -31.76
CA VAL A 91 -10.92 4.08 -30.68
C VAL A 91 -11.98 5.16 -30.91
N ASP A 92 -11.57 6.34 -31.39
CA ASP A 92 -12.47 7.40 -31.84
C ASP A 92 -13.32 6.96 -33.03
N GLU A 93 -12.74 6.35 -34.08
CA GLU A 93 -13.48 5.85 -35.23
C GLU A 93 -14.55 4.81 -34.84
N ILE A 94 -14.21 3.86 -33.94
CA ILE A 94 -15.14 2.87 -33.40
C ILE A 94 -16.27 3.55 -32.60
N THR A 95 -15.96 4.62 -31.89
CA THR A 95 -16.93 5.39 -31.08
C THR A 95 -17.87 6.19 -31.99
N TYR A 96 -17.32 6.90 -32.99
CA TYR A 96 -18.09 7.63 -33.98
C TYR A 96 -18.99 6.69 -34.82
N LYS A 97 -18.46 5.58 -35.34
CA LYS A 97 -19.27 4.63 -36.14
C LYS A 97 -20.45 4.06 -35.36
N LYS A 98 -20.27 3.73 -34.07
CA LYS A 98 -21.39 3.31 -33.20
C LYS A 98 -22.41 4.40 -32.93
N ALA A 99 -22.01 5.67 -32.98
CA ALA A 99 -22.94 6.80 -32.88
C ALA A 99 -23.67 7.07 -34.22
N ALA A 100 -22.96 6.98 -35.35
CA ALA A 100 -23.48 7.20 -36.70
C ALA A 100 -24.38 6.05 -37.20
N GLU A 101 -24.16 4.81 -36.75
CA GLU A 101 -25.10 3.69 -36.95
C GLU A 101 -26.46 3.92 -36.25
N ALA A 102 -26.59 4.94 -35.39
CA ALA A 102 -27.78 5.25 -34.62
C ALA A 102 -28.47 6.60 -34.98
N ALA A 103 -27.83 7.49 -35.75
CA ALA A 103 -28.39 8.79 -36.15
C ALA A 103 -27.71 9.36 -37.40
N ASP A 104 -28.47 10.13 -38.21
CA ASP A 104 -27.93 10.81 -39.40
C ASP A 104 -26.81 11.81 -39.06
N LEU A 105 -25.73 11.73 -39.86
CA LEU A 105 -24.47 12.49 -39.84
C LEU A 105 -24.41 13.71 -38.89
N ALA A 106 -23.84 13.48 -37.71
CA ALA A 106 -23.22 14.49 -36.87
C ALA A 106 -21.79 14.80 -37.33
N THR A 107 -21.28 15.97 -36.95
CA THR A 107 -19.87 16.35 -37.19
C THR A 107 -18.96 15.25 -36.65
N GLN A 108 -17.96 14.84 -37.45
CA GLN A 108 -17.05 13.78 -37.03
C GLN A 108 -16.23 14.22 -35.82
N SER A 109 -16.09 13.35 -34.84
CA SER A 109 -15.13 13.53 -33.76
C SER A 109 -13.70 13.34 -34.29
N ALA A 110 -12.74 13.79 -33.51
CA ALA A 110 -11.31 13.51 -33.68
C ALA A 110 -10.65 13.42 -32.29
N ILE A 111 -9.41 12.94 -32.25
CA ILE A 111 -8.62 12.82 -31.02
C ILE A 111 -8.50 14.16 -30.29
N LEU A 112 -8.37 14.14 -28.96
CA LEU A 112 -8.23 15.38 -28.17
C LEU A 112 -6.85 15.99 -28.38
N GLY A 113 -5.81 15.15 -28.44
CA GLY A 113 -4.42 15.56 -28.33
C GLY A 113 -4.03 15.99 -26.91
N PRO A 114 -2.73 16.03 -26.57
CA PRO A 114 -2.26 16.25 -25.20
C PRO A 114 -2.28 17.71 -24.72
N PHE A 115 -2.88 18.64 -25.48
CA PHE A 115 -2.67 20.09 -25.31
C PHE A 115 -3.91 20.92 -24.94
N PHE A 116 -5.00 20.30 -24.51
CA PHE A 116 -6.20 20.99 -24.03
C PHE A 116 -6.05 21.50 -22.58
N GLN A 117 -6.53 22.72 -22.29
CA GLN A 117 -6.64 23.29 -20.93
C GLN A 117 -8.11 23.61 -20.60
N THR A 118 -8.49 23.54 -19.32
CA THR A 118 -9.87 23.74 -18.88
C THR A 118 -10.22 25.18 -18.48
N ASP A 119 -9.23 26.08 -18.33
CA ASP A 119 -9.40 27.48 -17.90
C ASP A 119 -9.31 28.51 -19.05
N HIS A 120 -9.56 28.11 -20.30
CA HIS A 120 -9.60 29.01 -21.46
C HIS A 120 -10.50 30.25 -21.22
N THR A 121 -9.98 31.42 -21.59
CA THR A 121 -10.70 32.70 -21.42
C THR A 121 -11.99 32.74 -22.22
N ILE A 122 -13.09 33.14 -21.56
CA ILE A 122 -14.38 33.37 -22.21
C ILE A 122 -14.32 34.67 -23.03
N ARG A 123 -14.44 34.56 -24.35
CA ARG A 123 -14.38 35.67 -25.31
C ARG A 123 -15.72 35.83 -26.04
N LYS A 124 -15.98 37.00 -26.62
CA LYS A 124 -17.23 37.33 -27.33
C LYS A 124 -17.13 37.00 -28.82
N LYS A 125 -18.28 36.79 -29.46
CA LYS A 125 -18.40 36.66 -30.92
C LYS A 125 -17.79 37.90 -31.60
N GLY A 126 -16.72 37.71 -32.37
CA GLY A 126 -15.95 38.77 -33.03
C GLY A 126 -14.66 39.23 -32.31
N ASP A 127 -14.32 38.66 -31.15
CA ASP A 127 -13.01 38.88 -30.51
C ASP A 127 -11.89 38.09 -31.24
N SER A 128 -10.63 38.40 -30.94
CA SER A 128 -9.46 37.61 -31.36
C SER A 128 -9.12 36.56 -30.29
N ILE A 129 -8.65 35.39 -30.71
CA ILE A 129 -7.88 34.48 -29.83
C ILE A 129 -6.36 34.69 -29.95
N ALA A 130 -5.88 35.37 -30.99
CA ALA A 130 -4.49 35.77 -31.12
C ALA A 130 -4.27 37.14 -30.44
N ASP A 131 -3.53 37.15 -29.33
CA ASP A 131 -3.23 38.36 -28.56
C ASP A 131 -1.82 38.90 -28.84
N ASN A 132 -0.91 38.07 -29.35
CA ASN A 132 0.37 38.46 -29.94
C ASN A 132 0.54 37.75 -31.30
N THR A 133 0.39 38.49 -32.40
CA THR A 133 0.40 37.92 -33.77
C THR A 133 1.81 37.99 -34.36
N PRO A 134 2.44 36.86 -34.75
CA PRO A 134 3.73 36.85 -35.43
C PRO A 134 3.70 37.54 -36.81
N ASP A 135 4.83 38.14 -37.22
CA ASP A 135 4.98 38.81 -38.53
C ASP A 135 4.76 37.88 -39.74
N ASP A 136 4.95 36.57 -39.56
CA ASP A 136 4.74 35.55 -40.61
C ASP A 136 3.32 34.96 -40.64
N ALA A 137 2.45 35.37 -39.71
CA ALA A 137 1.12 34.78 -39.56
C ALA A 137 0.06 35.38 -40.50
N GLU A 138 -0.80 34.52 -41.06
CA GLU A 138 -1.97 34.93 -41.81
C GLU A 138 -3.21 34.95 -40.90
N VAL A 139 -3.70 36.15 -40.53
CA VAL A 139 -4.92 36.30 -39.71
C VAL A 139 -6.17 35.96 -40.54
N VAL A 140 -7.04 35.14 -39.97
CA VAL A 140 -8.28 34.64 -40.58
C VAL A 140 -9.48 34.84 -39.64
N TYR A 141 -10.68 34.97 -40.21
CA TYR A 141 -11.93 35.02 -39.47
C TYR A 141 -12.66 33.67 -39.56
N LEU A 142 -12.77 32.96 -38.43
CA LEU A 142 -13.46 31.67 -38.35
C LEU A 142 -14.84 31.88 -37.71
N TYR A 143 -15.90 31.39 -38.36
CA TYR A 143 -17.27 31.50 -37.87
C TYR A 143 -18.11 30.28 -38.24
N GLY A 144 -19.30 30.16 -37.67
CA GLY A 144 -20.21 29.07 -38.00
C GLY A 144 -21.43 28.99 -37.08
N GLN A 145 -22.26 27.98 -37.32
CA GLN A 145 -23.48 27.71 -36.57
C GLN A 145 -23.44 26.33 -35.91
N VAL A 146 -23.80 26.24 -34.63
CA VAL A 146 -24.03 24.97 -33.93
C VAL A 146 -25.50 24.59 -34.08
N VAL A 147 -25.78 23.37 -34.55
CA VAL A 147 -27.14 22.90 -34.90
C VAL A 147 -27.42 21.49 -34.38
N ASP A 148 -28.69 21.20 -34.08
CA ASP A 148 -29.17 19.83 -33.86
C ASP A 148 -29.24 19.08 -35.20
N VAL A 149 -28.55 17.95 -35.32
CA VAL A 149 -28.57 17.10 -36.52
C VAL A 149 -29.95 16.55 -36.84
N THR A 150 -30.83 16.45 -35.84
CA THR A 150 -32.15 15.81 -35.92
C THR A 150 -33.22 16.81 -36.35
N THR A 151 -33.38 17.91 -35.61
CA THR A 151 -34.40 18.94 -35.91
C THR A 151 -33.91 20.05 -36.84
N LYS A 152 -32.60 20.09 -37.16
CA LYS A 152 -31.92 21.14 -37.95
C LYS A 152 -32.13 22.56 -37.40
N LYS A 153 -32.37 22.67 -36.09
CA LYS A 153 -32.49 23.96 -35.39
C LYS A 153 -31.12 24.42 -34.87
N PRO A 154 -30.88 25.74 -34.79
CA PRO A 154 -29.72 26.27 -34.10
C PRO A 154 -29.77 25.96 -32.60
N LEU A 155 -28.60 25.82 -31.99
CA LEU A 155 -28.41 25.58 -30.55
C LEU A 155 -27.77 26.81 -29.91
N ALA A 156 -28.59 27.65 -29.30
CA ALA A 156 -28.14 28.80 -28.53
C ALA A 156 -27.50 28.39 -27.20
N ASN A 157 -26.56 29.19 -26.69
CA ASN A 157 -25.81 28.95 -25.45
C ASN A 157 -25.02 27.61 -25.42
N ALA A 158 -24.82 26.96 -26.56
CA ALA A 158 -23.78 25.95 -26.72
C ALA A 158 -22.41 26.62 -26.57
N SER A 159 -21.51 26.03 -25.79
CA SER A 159 -20.14 26.51 -25.64
C SER A 159 -19.23 25.85 -26.67
N VAL A 160 -18.45 26.68 -27.36
CA VAL A 160 -17.47 26.32 -28.39
C VAL A 160 -16.10 26.72 -27.88
N ASP A 161 -15.31 25.73 -27.50
CA ASP A 161 -13.95 25.88 -26.97
C ASP A 161 -12.94 25.59 -28.09
N VAL A 162 -11.97 26.47 -28.31
CA VAL A 162 -11.00 26.36 -29.41
C VAL A 162 -9.56 26.63 -28.96
N TRP A 163 -8.62 25.91 -29.57
CA TRP A 163 -7.18 26.12 -29.38
C TRP A 163 -6.37 25.67 -30.61
N GLN A 164 -5.21 26.29 -30.83
CA GLN A 164 -4.29 25.96 -31.93
C GLN A 164 -2.83 26.32 -31.59
N ALA A 165 -1.89 25.78 -32.36
CA ALA A 165 -0.48 26.20 -32.31
C ALA A 165 -0.26 27.57 -32.99
N SER A 166 0.82 28.24 -32.61
CA SER A 166 1.36 29.43 -33.29
C SER A 166 2.18 29.05 -34.53
N THR A 167 2.65 30.03 -35.31
CA THR A 167 3.39 29.78 -36.58
C THR A 167 4.67 28.96 -36.38
N ASN A 168 5.31 29.08 -35.21
CA ASN A 168 6.46 28.28 -34.79
C ASN A 168 6.13 26.81 -34.44
N GLY A 169 4.86 26.41 -34.49
CA GLY A 169 4.40 25.05 -34.21
C GLY A 169 4.23 24.71 -32.73
N LEU A 170 4.26 25.70 -31.83
CA LEU A 170 4.09 25.52 -30.39
C LEU A 170 2.75 26.10 -29.90
N TYR A 171 2.09 25.38 -28.99
CA TYR A 171 1.00 25.91 -28.17
C TYR A 171 1.55 26.77 -27.03
N GLU A 172 0.75 27.70 -26.51
CA GLU A 172 1.09 28.63 -25.42
C GLU A 172 1.88 27.98 -24.27
N GLN A 173 1.39 26.88 -23.71
CA GLN A 173 2.05 26.15 -22.61
C GLN A 173 3.40 25.49 -22.92
N GLN A 174 3.82 25.49 -24.19
CA GLN A 174 5.13 25.00 -24.65
C GLN A 174 6.10 26.15 -24.95
N ASP A 175 5.65 27.40 -24.94
CA ASP A 175 6.38 28.56 -25.45
C ASP A 175 6.23 29.76 -24.52
N GLU A 176 7.21 29.96 -23.64
CA GLU A 176 7.22 31.02 -22.63
C GLU A 176 7.23 32.46 -23.22
N ASN A 177 7.35 32.60 -24.55
CA ASN A 177 7.28 33.88 -25.26
C ASN A 177 5.83 34.26 -25.67
N GLN A 178 4.87 33.32 -25.56
CA GLN A 178 3.46 33.60 -25.87
C GLN A 178 2.73 34.19 -24.64
N PRO A 179 1.82 35.16 -24.81
CA PRO A 179 0.97 35.62 -23.71
C PRO A 179 0.14 34.48 -23.12
N LYS A 180 -0.16 34.51 -21.81
CA LYS A 180 -1.06 33.50 -21.22
C LYS A 180 -2.40 33.49 -21.95
N SER A 181 -2.89 32.30 -22.31
CA SER A 181 -4.14 32.07 -23.05
C SER A 181 -4.17 32.67 -24.46
N ASN A 182 -3.00 32.87 -25.07
CA ASN A 182 -2.85 33.13 -26.50
C ASN A 182 -3.27 31.91 -27.33
N LEU A 183 -3.93 32.14 -28.46
CA LEU A 183 -4.43 31.13 -29.39
C LEU A 183 -5.41 30.11 -28.81
N CYS A 184 -6.03 30.43 -27.67
CA CYS A 184 -7.19 29.72 -27.15
C CYS A 184 -8.34 30.66 -26.74
N GLY A 185 -9.56 30.12 -26.69
CA GLY A 185 -10.73 30.88 -26.27
C GLY A 185 -12.00 30.05 -26.23
N LYS A 186 -12.87 30.39 -25.28
CA LYS A 186 -14.18 29.79 -25.09
C LYS A 186 -15.27 30.77 -25.50
N PHE A 187 -16.14 30.37 -26.42
CA PHE A 187 -17.24 31.18 -26.93
C PHE A 187 -18.58 30.55 -26.55
N TYR A 188 -19.62 31.36 -26.46
CA TYR A 188 -21.01 30.90 -26.33
C TYR A 188 -21.80 31.37 -27.55
N THR A 189 -22.58 30.46 -28.12
CA THR A 189 -23.43 30.72 -29.30
C THR A 189 -24.61 31.62 -28.96
N ASP A 190 -24.97 32.51 -29.90
CA ASP A 190 -26.12 33.40 -29.77
C ASP A 190 -27.47 32.72 -30.03
N GLU A 191 -28.57 33.48 -30.04
CA GLU A 191 -29.93 32.97 -30.28
C GLU A 191 -30.10 32.25 -31.64
N ASN A 192 -29.24 32.56 -32.63
CA ASN A 192 -29.19 31.89 -33.92
C ASN A 192 -28.20 30.72 -33.94
N GLY A 193 -27.64 30.33 -32.79
CA GLY A 193 -26.64 29.27 -32.67
C GLY A 193 -25.28 29.65 -33.26
N GLU A 194 -25.04 30.92 -33.55
CA GLU A 194 -23.83 31.36 -34.26
C GLU A 194 -22.66 31.68 -33.31
N TYR A 195 -21.45 31.35 -33.75
CA TYR A 195 -20.19 31.74 -33.13
C TYR A 195 -19.22 32.30 -34.17
N GLY A 196 -18.15 32.96 -33.72
CA GLY A 196 -17.05 33.36 -34.61
C GLY A 196 -16.02 34.28 -33.94
N PHE A 197 -14.79 34.23 -34.43
CA PHE A 197 -13.60 34.87 -33.85
C PHE A 197 -12.50 35.06 -34.89
N TYR A 198 -11.52 35.91 -34.57
CA TYR A 198 -10.27 36.01 -35.34
C TYR A 198 -9.22 35.06 -34.77
N CYS A 199 -8.53 34.33 -35.63
CA CYS A 199 -7.42 33.46 -35.26
C CYS A 199 -6.32 33.51 -36.34
N LEU A 200 -5.29 32.68 -36.20
CA LEU A 200 -4.26 32.53 -37.23
C LEU A 200 -4.62 31.34 -38.13
N ARG A 201 -4.34 31.43 -39.43
CA ARG A 201 -4.32 30.24 -40.29
C ARG A 201 -3.34 29.23 -39.69
N PRO A 202 -3.75 27.98 -39.43
CA PRO A 202 -2.87 27.03 -38.76
C PRO A 202 -1.68 26.66 -39.65
N THR A 203 -0.56 26.28 -39.04
CA THR A 203 0.63 25.77 -39.73
C THR A 203 0.87 24.29 -39.36
N PRO A 204 1.49 23.47 -40.24
CA PRO A 204 1.85 22.10 -39.90
C PRO A 204 3.05 22.08 -38.96
N TYR A 205 3.00 21.25 -37.90
CA TYR A 205 4.01 21.24 -36.84
C TYR A 205 4.42 19.81 -36.43
N PRO A 206 5.65 19.59 -35.93
CA PRO A 206 6.09 18.29 -35.44
C PRO A 206 5.54 17.99 -34.04
N ILE A 207 5.08 16.76 -33.80
CA ILE A 207 4.94 16.26 -32.42
C ILE A 207 6.34 16.17 -31.75
N PRO A 208 6.42 16.12 -30.41
CA PRO A 208 7.68 15.91 -29.70
C PRO A 208 8.43 14.65 -30.20
N TYR A 209 9.66 14.85 -30.69
CA TYR A 209 10.46 13.83 -31.39
C TYR A 209 11.69 13.34 -30.58
N ASP A 210 11.80 13.84 -29.35
CA ASP A 210 12.82 13.58 -28.32
C ASP A 210 12.47 12.37 -27.42
N GLY A 211 11.19 11.98 -27.38
CA GLY A 211 10.66 10.92 -26.51
C GLY A 211 10.60 9.51 -27.14
N PRO A 212 10.07 8.52 -26.41
CA PRO A 212 9.82 7.17 -26.93
C PRO A 212 8.84 7.16 -28.11
N ALA A 213 7.87 8.07 -28.20
CA ALA A 213 7.01 8.17 -29.39
C ALA A 213 7.82 8.65 -30.61
N GLY A 214 8.68 9.66 -30.41
CA GLY A 214 9.65 10.10 -31.41
C GLY A 214 10.64 9.00 -31.80
N LYS A 215 11.15 8.25 -30.83
CA LYS A 215 12.08 7.13 -31.08
C LYS A 215 11.40 5.98 -31.84
N LEU A 216 10.13 5.69 -31.55
CA LEU A 216 9.34 4.72 -32.29
C LEU A 216 9.12 5.16 -33.73
N LEU A 217 8.80 6.44 -33.97
CA LEU A 217 8.72 7.00 -35.32
C LEU A 217 10.07 6.90 -36.07
N GLN A 218 11.21 7.19 -35.42
CA GLN A 218 12.54 7.01 -36.00
C GLN A 218 12.82 5.56 -36.40
N LEU A 219 12.43 4.59 -35.56
CA LEU A 219 12.61 3.15 -35.83
C LEU A 219 11.67 2.63 -36.94
N LEU A 220 10.57 3.35 -37.21
CA LEU A 220 9.60 3.06 -38.26
C LEU A 220 9.83 3.87 -39.55
N ASP A 221 10.90 4.67 -39.63
CA ASP A 221 11.19 5.62 -40.73
C ASP A 221 10.02 6.59 -41.04
N ARG A 222 9.41 7.15 -39.98
CA ARG A 222 8.27 8.07 -40.04
C ARG A 222 8.59 9.45 -39.47
N HIS A 223 7.97 10.49 -40.02
CA HIS A 223 8.15 11.86 -39.56
C HIS A 223 7.23 12.24 -38.38
N PRO A 224 7.60 13.24 -37.56
CA PRO A 224 6.75 13.74 -36.48
C PRO A 224 5.62 14.68 -36.93
N TYR A 225 5.63 15.17 -38.17
CA TYR A 225 4.72 16.23 -38.60
C TYR A 225 3.24 15.82 -38.56
N ARG A 226 2.43 16.74 -38.01
CA ARG A 226 0.99 16.81 -38.17
C ARG A 226 0.63 17.86 -39.22
N PRO A 227 -0.46 17.70 -39.98
CA PRO A 227 -0.99 18.73 -40.84
C PRO A 227 -1.45 19.96 -40.05
N ALA A 228 -1.61 21.09 -40.73
CA ALA A 228 -2.16 22.31 -40.14
C ALA A 228 -3.61 22.09 -39.67
N HIS A 229 -3.89 22.33 -38.38
CA HIS A 229 -5.23 22.16 -37.80
C HIS A 229 -5.57 23.11 -36.66
N ILE A 230 -6.87 23.21 -36.35
CA ILE A 230 -7.44 23.90 -35.18
C ILE A 230 -8.31 22.89 -34.41
N HIS A 231 -8.21 22.86 -33.09
CA HIS A 231 -9.01 21.98 -32.22
C HIS A 231 -10.33 22.65 -31.78
N PHE A 232 -11.34 21.81 -31.54
CA PHE A 232 -12.68 22.20 -31.08
C PHE A 232 -13.21 21.25 -30.00
N ILE A 233 -13.79 21.79 -28.93
CA ILE A 233 -14.75 21.11 -28.06
C ILE A 233 -16.08 21.86 -28.10
N VAL A 234 -17.19 21.15 -28.32
CA VAL A 234 -18.53 21.73 -28.30
C VAL A 234 -19.43 20.99 -27.32
N LEU A 235 -20.06 21.76 -26.42
CA LEU A 235 -20.96 21.28 -25.37
C LEU A 235 -22.29 22.05 -25.42
N ALA A 236 -23.41 21.32 -25.40
CA ALA A 236 -24.77 21.89 -25.31
C ALA A 236 -25.65 21.00 -24.43
N GLU A 237 -26.59 21.60 -23.68
CA GLU A 237 -27.47 20.87 -22.77
C GLU A 237 -28.40 19.92 -23.54
N GLY A 238 -28.45 18.65 -23.14
CA GLY A 238 -29.23 17.61 -23.83
C GLY A 238 -28.57 16.99 -25.06
N PHE A 239 -27.36 17.41 -25.43
CA PHE A 239 -26.61 16.90 -26.59
C PHE A 239 -25.37 16.11 -26.17
N LYS A 240 -24.89 15.24 -27.08
CA LYS A 240 -23.62 14.55 -26.95
C LYS A 240 -22.47 15.56 -27.16
N PRO A 241 -21.47 15.62 -26.25
CA PRO A 241 -20.24 16.39 -26.49
C PRO A 241 -19.57 16.01 -27.82
N ILE A 242 -18.93 16.99 -28.45
CA ILE A 242 -18.06 16.77 -29.62
C ILE A 242 -16.67 17.30 -29.28
N THR A 243 -15.67 16.43 -29.35
CA THR A 243 -14.25 16.82 -29.51
C THR A 243 -13.89 16.57 -30.97
N THR A 244 -13.31 17.56 -31.65
CA THR A 244 -12.93 17.44 -33.06
C THR A 244 -11.78 18.37 -33.44
N GLN A 245 -11.26 18.21 -34.66
CA GLN A 245 -10.23 19.03 -35.27
C GLN A 245 -10.65 19.36 -36.71
N ILE A 246 -10.22 20.49 -37.24
CA ILE A 246 -10.35 20.84 -38.66
C ILE A 246 -8.96 20.96 -39.30
N PHE A 247 -8.79 20.51 -40.53
CA PHE A 247 -7.51 20.40 -41.22
C PHE A 247 -7.46 21.28 -42.47
N ASP A 248 -6.41 22.08 -42.64
CA ASP A 248 -6.28 22.95 -43.82
C ASP A 248 -6.06 22.12 -45.10
N LYS A 249 -6.92 22.32 -46.10
CA LYS A 249 -6.84 21.69 -47.44
C LYS A 249 -5.51 21.92 -48.16
N ASP A 250 -4.81 23.03 -47.89
CA ASP A 250 -3.48 23.31 -48.47
C ASP A 250 -2.33 22.71 -47.65
N SER A 251 -2.62 22.01 -46.54
CA SER A 251 -1.60 21.43 -45.67
C SER A 251 -0.83 20.31 -46.36
N LYS A 252 0.51 20.38 -46.28
CA LYS A 252 1.42 19.38 -46.86
C LYS A 252 1.17 17.95 -46.35
N TYR A 253 0.85 17.79 -45.06
CA TYR A 253 0.89 16.50 -44.36
C TYR A 253 -0.51 15.87 -44.13
N LEU A 254 -1.42 15.98 -45.11
CA LEU A 254 -2.78 15.44 -44.99
C LEU A 254 -2.82 13.91 -45.15
N ASP A 255 -2.02 13.36 -46.08
CA ASP A 255 -1.99 11.93 -46.39
C ASP A 255 -1.12 11.10 -45.41
N ASP A 256 -0.31 11.75 -44.57
CA ASP A 256 0.77 11.13 -43.77
C ASP A 256 0.86 11.62 -42.30
N ASP A 257 -0.19 12.25 -41.74
CA ASP A 257 -0.28 12.70 -40.33
C ASP A 257 0.32 11.68 -39.34
N SER A 258 1.27 12.11 -38.50
CA SER A 258 2.01 11.25 -37.58
C SER A 258 1.12 10.49 -36.58
N VAL A 259 -0.10 10.98 -36.33
CA VAL A 259 -1.12 10.36 -35.44
C VAL A 259 -2.42 9.95 -36.18
N PHE A 260 -2.45 10.02 -37.51
CA PHE A 260 -3.55 9.57 -38.38
C PHE A 260 -4.92 10.25 -38.15
N ALA A 261 -5.00 11.46 -37.57
CA ALA A 261 -6.27 12.06 -37.14
C ALA A 261 -7.09 12.69 -38.29
N VAL A 262 -6.53 12.80 -39.49
CA VAL A 262 -7.16 13.40 -40.67
C VAL A 262 -8.35 12.56 -41.15
N LYS A 263 -9.45 13.24 -41.51
CA LYS A 263 -10.65 12.63 -42.10
C LYS A 263 -11.22 13.58 -43.14
N ASP A 264 -11.65 13.07 -44.29
CA ASP A 264 -12.11 13.87 -45.45
C ASP A 264 -13.12 14.98 -45.09
N SER A 265 -14.08 14.69 -44.21
CA SER A 265 -15.12 15.65 -43.80
C SER A 265 -14.67 16.71 -42.79
N LEU A 266 -13.43 16.62 -42.32
CA LEU A 266 -12.78 17.58 -41.43
C LEU A 266 -11.75 18.45 -42.17
N ILE A 267 -11.52 18.19 -43.46
CA ILE A 267 -10.68 19.03 -44.32
C ILE A 267 -11.47 20.29 -44.73
N VAL A 268 -10.88 21.46 -44.52
CA VAL A 268 -11.51 22.79 -44.69
C VAL A 268 -10.70 23.71 -45.60
N GLU A 269 -11.37 24.64 -46.27
CA GLU A 269 -10.78 25.55 -47.25
C GLU A 269 -10.93 27.01 -46.78
N PHE A 270 -9.81 27.68 -46.51
CA PHE A 270 -9.77 29.08 -46.09
C PHE A 270 -9.91 30.01 -47.31
N VAL A 271 -11.10 30.58 -47.51
CA VAL A 271 -11.45 31.37 -48.70
C VAL A 271 -11.12 32.87 -48.53
N PRO A 272 -10.82 33.63 -49.60
CA PRO A 272 -10.53 35.06 -49.50
C PRO A 272 -11.72 35.88 -48.97
N ARG A 273 -11.49 36.66 -47.92
CA ARG A 273 -12.47 37.56 -47.29
C ARG A 273 -12.42 38.94 -47.95
N GLN A 274 -13.55 39.64 -47.99
CA GLN A 274 -13.66 40.97 -48.62
C GLN A 274 -14.31 41.96 -47.64
N GLY A 275 -13.79 43.19 -47.58
CA GLY A 275 -14.35 44.26 -46.73
C GLY A 275 -13.95 44.21 -45.25
N ASP A 276 -12.94 43.43 -44.88
CA ASP A 276 -12.38 43.35 -43.52
C ASP A 276 -10.88 43.64 -43.56
N GLU A 277 -10.42 44.65 -42.82
CA GLU A 277 -9.01 45.06 -42.77
C GLU A 277 -8.16 44.15 -41.88
N LYS A 278 -8.78 43.35 -40.99
CA LYS A 278 -8.08 42.48 -40.03
C LYS A 278 -7.77 41.09 -40.57
N ALA A 279 -8.63 40.54 -41.43
CA ALA A 279 -8.53 39.16 -41.90
C ALA A 279 -8.63 39.07 -43.43
N LYS A 280 -7.58 38.53 -44.06
CA LYS A 280 -7.51 38.35 -45.54
C LYS A 280 -8.30 37.13 -46.03
N LYS A 281 -8.60 36.20 -45.12
CA LYS A 281 -9.37 34.97 -45.38
C LYS A 281 -10.40 34.73 -44.29
N GLU A 282 -11.38 33.90 -44.62
CA GLU A 282 -12.36 33.38 -43.69
C GLU A 282 -12.56 31.87 -43.84
N LEU A 283 -13.12 31.29 -42.80
CA LEU A 283 -13.64 29.92 -42.81
C LEU A 283 -15.01 29.90 -42.14
N ARG A 284 -16.00 29.35 -42.84
CA ARG A 284 -17.27 28.92 -42.25
C ARG A 284 -17.19 27.44 -41.90
N TYR A 285 -17.47 27.09 -40.65
CA TYR A 285 -17.52 25.71 -40.17
C TYR A 285 -18.76 25.49 -39.29
N ASP A 286 -19.77 24.80 -39.81
CA ASP A 286 -21.02 24.53 -39.09
C ASP A 286 -20.94 23.17 -38.37
N ILE A 287 -21.39 23.13 -37.10
CA ILE A 287 -21.18 21.99 -36.20
C ILE A 287 -22.52 21.33 -35.86
N GLY A 288 -22.71 20.09 -36.32
CA GLY A 288 -23.92 19.30 -36.08
C GLY A 288 -23.78 18.41 -34.83
N MET A 289 -24.54 18.73 -33.78
CA MET A 289 -24.61 17.97 -32.53
C MET A 289 -25.76 16.94 -32.51
N ALA A 290 -25.50 15.76 -31.97
CA ALA A 290 -26.50 14.69 -31.81
C ALA A 290 -27.15 14.72 -30.41
N PRO A 291 -28.49 14.62 -30.29
CA PRO A 291 -29.17 14.64 -29.00
C PRO A 291 -28.93 13.36 -28.18
N LEU A 292 -29.06 13.47 -26.86
CA LEU A 292 -29.03 12.34 -25.94
C LEU A 292 -30.35 11.55 -26.02
N SER A 293 -30.27 10.28 -26.40
CA SER A 293 -31.44 9.45 -26.70
C SER A 293 -32.18 9.00 -25.44
N ALA A 294 -33.42 9.46 -25.26
CA ALA A 294 -34.26 9.26 -24.06
C ALA A 294 -34.79 7.82 -23.82
N LYS A 295 -34.03 6.78 -24.19
CA LYS A 295 -34.37 5.37 -23.93
C LYS A 295 -33.15 4.50 -23.63
N GLY A 296 -33.02 4.09 -22.36
CA GLY A 296 -32.46 2.79 -22.01
C GLY A 296 -30.96 2.72 -21.69
N GLU A 297 -30.19 3.80 -21.87
CA GLU A 297 -28.82 3.88 -21.37
C GLU A 297 -28.79 4.75 -20.09
N SER A 298 -28.42 4.15 -18.96
CA SER A 298 -28.24 4.84 -17.68
C SER A 298 -26.88 5.57 -17.64
N GLY A 299 -26.70 6.51 -18.56
CA GLY A 299 -25.58 7.45 -18.56
C GLY A 299 -25.92 8.68 -17.74
N GLU A 300 -25.73 8.61 -16.42
CA GLU A 300 -25.49 9.84 -15.65
C GLU A 300 -24.22 10.52 -16.20
N ALA A 301 -24.17 11.85 -16.12
CA ALA A 301 -23.32 12.64 -17.02
C ALA A 301 -21.80 12.44 -16.81
N LEU A 302 -21.19 11.61 -17.65
CA LEU A 302 -19.73 11.46 -17.81
C LEU A 302 -19.01 12.75 -18.29
N VAL A 303 -19.76 13.82 -18.56
CA VAL A 303 -19.27 15.07 -19.17
C VAL A 303 -18.53 15.96 -18.17
N THR A 304 -18.65 15.73 -16.86
CA THR A 304 -17.98 16.57 -15.84
C THR A 304 -16.76 15.91 -15.21
N GLU A 305 -16.75 14.57 -15.04
CA GLU A 305 -15.65 13.89 -14.33
C GLU A 305 -14.41 13.64 -15.19
N VAL A 306 -14.55 13.48 -16.51
CA VAL A 306 -13.39 13.29 -17.43
C VAL A 306 -12.49 14.53 -17.46
N PHE A 307 -13.07 15.73 -17.35
CA PHE A 307 -12.34 17.01 -17.34
C PHE A 307 -11.94 17.50 -15.93
N SER A 308 -12.21 16.70 -14.89
CA SER A 308 -11.96 17.08 -13.48
C SER A 308 -10.93 16.18 -12.78
N CYS A 309 -10.21 15.33 -13.51
CA CYS A 309 -9.10 14.55 -12.96
C CYS A 309 -7.82 15.40 -12.96
N PRO A 310 -7.23 15.76 -11.80
CA PRO A 310 -5.91 16.35 -11.78
C PRO A 310 -4.90 15.30 -12.25
N LEU A 311 -4.04 15.65 -13.20
CA LEU A 311 -2.83 14.87 -13.43
C LEU A 311 -2.00 14.89 -12.13
N PRO A 312 -1.38 13.77 -11.74
CA PRO A 312 -0.69 13.67 -10.46
C PRO A 312 0.66 14.38 -10.53
N THR A 313 0.67 15.67 -10.16
CA THR A 313 1.80 16.62 -10.17
C THR A 313 3.18 15.96 -10.09
N LEU A 314 3.82 15.75 -11.25
CA LEU A 314 5.19 15.24 -11.30
C LEU A 314 6.20 16.35 -10.93
N PRO A 315 7.19 16.08 -10.06
CA PRO A 315 8.24 17.03 -9.75
C PRO A 315 9.08 17.39 -10.99
N LYS A 316 9.46 18.68 -11.10
CA LYS A 316 10.38 19.15 -12.14
C LYS A 316 11.76 18.52 -11.96
N LEU A 317 12.27 17.86 -12.99
CA LEU A 317 13.70 17.56 -13.12
C LEU A 317 14.43 18.72 -13.82
N ILE A 318 15.55 19.16 -13.24
CA ILE A 318 16.45 20.15 -13.84
C ILE A 318 17.70 19.44 -14.38
N THR A 319 18.29 20.04 -15.41
CA THR A 319 19.39 19.58 -16.27
C THR A 319 20.67 19.13 -15.56
N GLU A 320 21.32 18.11 -16.12
CA GLU A 320 22.71 17.67 -15.85
C GLU A 320 23.52 17.62 -17.18
N PRO A 321 24.88 17.59 -17.15
CA PRO A 321 25.75 18.02 -18.27
C PRO A 321 26.20 16.91 -19.26
N PRO A 322 26.87 17.27 -20.40
CA PRO A 322 27.02 16.36 -21.54
C PRO A 322 28.33 15.53 -21.55
N PHE A 323 28.20 14.22 -21.85
CA PHE A 323 29.30 13.29 -22.14
C PHE A 323 28.85 12.19 -23.11
N PRO A 324 29.76 11.48 -23.81
CA PRO A 324 30.86 12.00 -24.61
C PRO A 324 30.69 11.58 -26.09
N LYS A 325 31.47 12.16 -27.02
CA LYS A 325 31.45 11.73 -28.43
C LYS A 325 32.05 10.32 -28.59
N LEU A 326 31.30 9.39 -29.19
CA LEU A 326 31.86 8.18 -29.81
C LEU A 326 32.34 8.49 -31.23
N HIS A 327 33.33 7.73 -31.70
CA HIS A 327 34.09 8.04 -32.91
C HIS A 327 33.35 7.76 -34.22
N GLU A 328 33.41 8.71 -35.15
CA GLU A 328 33.26 8.48 -36.59
C GLU A 328 34.57 7.90 -37.15
N GLY A 329 34.51 6.98 -38.13
CA GLY A 329 35.72 6.50 -38.82
C GLY A 329 35.55 5.28 -39.74
N ALA A 330 35.34 5.54 -41.05
CA ALA A 330 35.17 4.55 -42.13
C ALA A 330 33.89 3.68 -42.01
N ILE A 331 33.23 3.23 -43.08
CA ILE A 331 33.73 2.86 -44.42
C ILE A 331 32.94 3.52 -45.56
N SER A 332 33.65 4.05 -46.56
CA SER A 332 33.19 4.25 -47.95
C SER A 332 33.73 3.08 -48.82
N GLU A 333 33.20 2.68 -49.98
CA GLU A 333 32.36 3.32 -51.01
C GLU A 333 31.26 2.32 -51.48
N PHE A 334 30.23 2.68 -52.26
CA PHE A 334 30.24 2.72 -53.75
C PHE A 334 28.94 3.35 -54.32
N SER A 335 28.88 3.57 -55.64
CA SER A 335 28.03 4.61 -56.26
C SER A 335 26.90 4.17 -57.21
N HIS A 336 25.77 4.88 -57.08
CA HIS A 336 24.80 5.26 -58.13
C HIS A 336 23.83 4.22 -58.78
N PRO A 337 22.72 4.68 -59.40
CA PRO A 337 21.45 3.91 -59.50
C PRO A 337 21.07 3.47 -60.92
N PRO A 338 19.90 2.81 -61.08
CA PRO A 338 18.93 3.31 -62.08
C PRO A 338 17.43 3.17 -61.69
N ALA A 339 16.56 3.77 -62.52
CA ALA A 339 15.10 3.61 -62.56
C ALA A 339 14.61 3.92 -64.00
N PRO A 340 13.33 3.76 -64.40
CA PRO A 340 12.23 2.86 -63.97
C PRO A 340 11.54 2.12 -65.18
N ILE A 341 10.30 1.60 -65.02
CA ILE A 341 9.17 1.51 -66.02
C ILE A 341 8.53 0.11 -66.35
N LYS A 342 7.33 -0.11 -65.78
CA LYS A 342 6.04 -0.68 -66.31
C LYS A 342 5.86 -2.15 -66.81
N ILE A 343 4.57 -2.54 -66.85
CA ILE A 343 3.94 -3.88 -66.99
C ILE A 343 3.40 -4.13 -68.42
N PRO A 344 3.21 -5.38 -68.90
CA PRO A 344 1.89 -6.07 -68.82
C PRO A 344 1.95 -7.63 -68.70
N GLY A 345 0.81 -8.34 -68.62
CA GLY A 345 0.76 -9.83 -68.51
C GLY A 345 -0.56 -10.50 -69.00
N LYS A 346 -0.68 -11.84 -68.89
CA LYS A 346 -1.93 -12.62 -69.20
C LYS A 346 -2.01 -14.04 -68.57
N ARG A 347 -3.25 -14.58 -68.52
CA ARG A 347 -3.78 -15.85 -67.92
C ARG A 347 -3.57 -17.11 -68.83
N PRO A 348 -4.12 -18.33 -68.58
CA PRO A 348 -4.82 -18.96 -67.41
C PRO A 348 -4.07 -20.26 -66.98
N PRO A 349 -4.63 -21.42 -66.51
CA PRO A 349 -5.93 -21.83 -65.88
C PRO A 349 -5.69 -22.48 -64.47
N PRO A 350 -6.48 -23.42 -63.86
CA PRO A 350 -7.83 -23.94 -64.11
C PRO A 350 -8.83 -23.77 -62.92
N SER A 351 -9.23 -24.82 -62.18
CA SER A 351 -10.55 -24.83 -61.48
C SER A 351 -10.78 -25.83 -60.31
N GLY A 352 -11.51 -25.36 -59.27
CA GLY A 352 -12.45 -26.15 -58.45
C GLY A 352 -12.30 -26.04 -56.92
N PRO A 353 -13.36 -26.25 -56.09
CA PRO A 353 -14.82 -26.21 -56.33
C PRO A 353 -15.53 -25.04 -55.61
N MET A 354 -16.85 -24.88 -55.78
CA MET A 354 -17.60 -23.68 -55.32
C MET A 354 -17.98 -23.65 -53.82
N PRO A 355 -18.13 -22.44 -53.20
CA PRO A 355 -18.71 -22.26 -51.87
C PRO A 355 -20.22 -22.58 -51.79
N ARG A 356 -20.72 -22.84 -50.58
CA ARG A 356 -22.14 -23.15 -50.30
C ARG A 356 -22.98 -21.85 -50.17
N PRO A 357 -24.25 -21.80 -50.62
CA PRO A 357 -25.06 -20.57 -50.55
C PRO A 357 -25.26 -20.02 -49.13
N ARG A 358 -25.33 -18.69 -48.99
CA ARG A 358 -25.70 -18.03 -47.73
C ARG A 358 -27.18 -18.24 -47.42
N VAL A 359 -27.49 -18.56 -46.16
CA VAL A 359 -28.85 -18.70 -45.63
C VAL A 359 -29.47 -17.31 -45.44
N LYS A 360 -30.78 -17.18 -45.72
CA LYS A 360 -31.52 -15.91 -45.60
C LYS A 360 -31.73 -15.49 -44.14
N ASP A 361 -31.88 -14.18 -43.91
CA ASP A 361 -32.10 -13.61 -42.57
C ASP A 361 -33.44 -13.99 -41.94
N GLU A 362 -34.42 -14.39 -42.74
CA GLU A 362 -35.70 -14.96 -42.29
C GLU A 362 -35.49 -16.16 -41.33
N ASP A 363 -34.48 -17.00 -41.62
CA ASP A 363 -34.13 -18.20 -40.82
C ASP A 363 -33.24 -17.89 -39.59
N ARG A 364 -32.77 -16.65 -39.42
CA ARG A 364 -31.77 -16.28 -38.39
C ARG A 364 -32.33 -15.99 -36.99
N LYS A 365 -33.65 -16.03 -36.81
CA LYS A 365 -34.28 -15.79 -35.49
C LYS A 365 -33.73 -16.75 -34.41
N ARG A 366 -33.16 -16.18 -33.34
CA ARG A 366 -32.90 -16.87 -32.07
C ARG A 366 -34.17 -16.89 -31.23
N VAL A 367 -34.33 -17.94 -30.43
CA VAL A 367 -35.50 -18.19 -29.60
C VAL A 367 -35.02 -18.39 -28.16
N ALA A 368 -35.63 -17.70 -27.20
CA ALA A 368 -35.22 -17.77 -25.79
C ALA A 368 -35.41 -19.17 -25.16
N ARG A 369 -36.31 -19.99 -25.71
CA ARG A 369 -36.65 -21.32 -25.19
C ARG A 369 -37.08 -22.27 -26.31
N ALA A 370 -36.52 -23.47 -26.32
CA ALA A 370 -36.95 -24.58 -27.18
C ALA A 370 -37.92 -25.50 -26.43
N CYS A 371 -38.84 -26.14 -27.15
CA CYS A 371 -39.69 -27.20 -26.58
C CYS A 371 -38.84 -28.42 -26.20
N ASP A 372 -39.30 -29.20 -25.22
CA ASP A 372 -38.48 -30.28 -24.63
C ASP A 372 -38.16 -31.40 -25.63
N THR A 373 -39.02 -31.63 -26.63
CA THR A 373 -38.79 -32.60 -27.70
C THR A 373 -37.70 -32.15 -28.68
N CYS A 374 -37.67 -30.88 -29.07
CA CYS A 374 -36.56 -30.32 -29.87
C CYS A 374 -35.26 -30.25 -29.06
N LYS A 375 -35.36 -29.83 -27.79
CA LYS A 375 -34.23 -29.71 -26.85
C LYS A 375 -33.56 -31.07 -26.60
N ARG A 376 -34.34 -32.13 -26.40
CA ARG A 376 -33.85 -33.52 -26.23
C ARG A 376 -33.19 -34.07 -27.48
N ARG A 377 -33.64 -33.67 -28.68
CA ARG A 377 -33.06 -34.07 -29.98
C ARG A 377 -31.93 -33.15 -30.46
N LYS A 378 -31.63 -32.05 -29.74
CA LYS A 378 -30.67 -30.99 -30.12
C LYS A 378 -30.98 -30.32 -31.48
N GLU A 379 -32.25 -30.27 -31.86
CA GLU A 379 -32.71 -29.67 -33.13
C GLU A 379 -33.23 -28.25 -32.91
N LYS A 380 -33.10 -27.38 -33.93
CA LYS A 380 -33.48 -25.95 -33.82
C LYS A 380 -35.00 -25.79 -33.75
N CYS A 381 -35.49 -25.30 -32.60
CA CYS A 381 -36.89 -24.97 -32.36
C CYS A 381 -37.19 -23.50 -32.75
N ASP A 382 -38.43 -23.21 -33.14
CA ASP A 382 -38.92 -21.86 -33.47
C ASP A 382 -39.59 -21.13 -32.29
N GLY A 383 -39.92 -21.84 -31.20
CA GLY A 383 -40.57 -21.31 -30.01
C GLY A 383 -42.09 -21.23 -30.06
N GLN A 384 -42.73 -21.63 -31.16
CA GLN A 384 -44.20 -21.71 -31.24
C GLN A 384 -44.72 -22.97 -30.53
N GLN A 385 -45.99 -22.98 -30.13
CA GLN A 385 -46.62 -24.16 -29.53
C GLN A 385 -47.90 -24.55 -30.29
N PRO A 386 -47.98 -25.76 -30.89
CA PRO A 386 -46.87 -26.67 -31.17
C PRO A 386 -45.95 -26.11 -32.27
N CYS A 387 -44.63 -26.27 -32.12
CA CYS A 387 -43.61 -25.72 -33.00
C CYS A 387 -43.69 -26.32 -34.42
N LEU A 388 -43.25 -25.58 -35.44
CA LEU A 388 -43.32 -26.03 -36.84
C LEU A 388 -42.52 -27.31 -37.09
N LEU A 389 -41.48 -27.59 -36.30
CA LEU A 389 -40.71 -28.84 -36.39
C LEU A 389 -41.46 -30.05 -35.81
N CYS A 390 -42.25 -29.87 -34.74
CA CYS A 390 -43.14 -30.90 -34.22
C CYS A 390 -44.36 -31.09 -35.15
N LYS A 391 -44.93 -30.00 -35.68
CA LYS A 391 -46.01 -30.05 -36.69
C LYS A 391 -45.60 -30.79 -37.96
N ARG A 392 -44.44 -30.44 -38.54
CA ARG A 392 -43.89 -31.11 -39.74
C ARG A 392 -43.57 -32.59 -39.53
N ARG A 393 -43.55 -33.08 -38.29
CA ARG A 393 -43.35 -34.49 -37.92
C ARG A 393 -44.61 -35.17 -37.36
N CYS A 394 -45.77 -34.52 -37.44
CA CYS A 394 -47.06 -35.00 -36.93
C CYS A 394 -46.98 -35.46 -35.46
N ARG A 395 -46.29 -34.66 -34.63
CA ARG A 395 -46.05 -34.89 -33.20
C ARG A 395 -46.36 -33.64 -32.38
N GLU A 396 -47.46 -32.98 -32.71
CA GLU A 396 -48.00 -31.80 -32.03
C GLU A 396 -48.20 -32.06 -30.53
N ALA A 397 -48.75 -33.23 -30.18
CA ALA A 397 -48.99 -33.65 -28.80
C ALA A 397 -47.70 -33.85 -27.97
N GLU A 398 -46.54 -34.08 -28.61
CA GLU A 398 -45.24 -34.18 -27.93
C GLU A 398 -44.56 -32.80 -27.75
N CYS A 399 -45.19 -31.70 -28.18
CA CYS A 399 -44.58 -30.37 -28.20
C CYS A 399 -44.80 -29.58 -26.89
N ILE A 400 -44.24 -30.09 -25.80
CA ILE A 400 -44.37 -29.53 -24.45
C ILE A 400 -43.20 -28.57 -24.14
N PHE A 401 -43.48 -27.51 -23.37
CA PHE A 401 -42.50 -26.55 -22.83
C PHE A 401 -42.58 -26.54 -21.28
N THR A 402 -42.01 -27.55 -20.63
CA THR A 402 -42.19 -27.81 -19.19
C THR A 402 -41.57 -26.71 -18.35
N GLU A 403 -42.36 -26.01 -17.52
CA GLU A 403 -41.89 -24.93 -16.63
C GLU A 403 -40.95 -25.41 -15.53
N ALA A 404 -39.97 -24.55 -15.20
CA ALA A 404 -39.14 -24.74 -14.02
C ALA A 404 -39.98 -24.42 -12.77
N TYR A 405 -39.94 -25.32 -11.80
CA TYR A 405 -40.90 -25.44 -10.71
C TYR A 405 -40.98 -24.20 -9.81
N SER A 406 -42.18 -23.63 -9.62
CA SER A 406 -42.44 -22.53 -8.69
C SER A 406 -43.16 -22.99 -7.43
N LYS A 407 -42.53 -22.81 -6.27
CA LYS A 407 -43.11 -22.92 -4.92
C LYS A 407 -42.31 -22.02 -3.97
N ARG A 408 -42.92 -21.25 -3.05
CA ARG A 408 -44.31 -20.74 -2.96
C ARG A 408 -44.26 -19.54 -2.00
N SER A 409 -45.07 -18.50 -2.23
CA SER A 409 -45.05 -17.28 -1.41
C SER A 409 -45.76 -17.44 -0.06
N SER A 410 -45.16 -16.92 1.01
CA SER A 410 -45.86 -16.51 2.24
C SER A 410 -45.33 -15.14 2.70
N GLN A 411 -46.24 -14.19 2.86
CA GLN A 411 -46.02 -12.76 3.03
C GLN A 411 -44.95 -12.36 4.07
N ARG A 412 -44.09 -11.41 3.70
CA ARG A 412 -43.65 -10.33 4.62
C ARG A 412 -43.66 -8.99 3.86
N GLN A 413 -43.92 -7.90 4.58
CA GLN A 413 -44.34 -6.64 3.98
C GLN A 413 -43.22 -5.91 3.23
N SER A 414 -43.60 -5.08 2.26
CA SER A 414 -42.68 -4.19 1.56
C SER A 414 -42.24 -3.05 2.46
N SER A 415 -40.94 -2.99 2.77
CA SER A 415 -40.23 -1.74 3.04
C SER A 415 -39.42 -1.37 1.80
N THR A 416 -39.65 -0.19 1.24
CA THR A 416 -38.93 0.31 0.06
C THR A 416 -37.57 0.88 0.47
N ALA A 417 -36.58 0.01 0.64
CA ALA A 417 -35.19 0.42 0.81
C ALA A 417 -34.60 0.86 -0.54
N SER A 418 -34.28 2.14 -0.65
CA SER A 418 -33.60 2.74 -1.80
C SER A 418 -32.20 2.15 -2.01
N SER A 419 -31.82 1.85 -3.26
CA SER A 419 -30.50 1.34 -3.64
C SER A 419 -29.41 2.43 -3.63
N HIS A 420 -29.27 3.17 -2.54
CA HIS A 420 -28.10 4.03 -2.32
C HIS A 420 -26.91 3.18 -1.86
N PRO A 421 -25.68 3.51 -2.29
CA PRO A 421 -24.48 2.89 -1.73
C PRO A 421 -24.33 3.34 -0.27
N ILE A 422 -24.47 2.40 0.67
CA ILE A 422 -24.32 2.66 2.12
C ILE A 422 -22.98 3.38 2.35
N THR A 423 -23.05 4.65 2.75
CA THR A 423 -21.86 5.43 3.09
C THR A 423 -21.38 5.06 4.50
N LEU A 424 -20.15 5.45 4.83
CA LEU A 424 -19.62 5.33 6.19
C LEU A 424 -20.39 6.18 7.22
N LYS A 425 -21.32 7.04 6.79
CA LYS A 425 -22.23 7.82 7.63
C LYS A 425 -23.56 7.08 7.90
N ASP A 426 -24.03 6.30 6.94
CA ASP A 426 -25.28 5.54 7.04
C ASP A 426 -25.09 4.29 7.90
N ALA A 427 -23.98 3.57 7.70
CA ALA A 427 -23.57 2.40 8.48
C ALA A 427 -23.27 2.67 9.96
N LEU A 428 -23.48 3.90 10.46
CA LEU A 428 -23.30 4.29 11.85
C LEU A 428 -24.61 4.59 12.59
N ASN A 429 -25.76 4.56 11.90
CA ASN A 429 -27.06 4.95 12.47
C ASN A 429 -27.99 3.75 12.78
N GLU A 430 -27.61 2.53 12.38
CA GLU A 430 -28.43 1.31 12.57
C GLU A 430 -27.85 0.44 13.69
N ASN A 431 -28.70 -0.12 14.56
CA ASN A 431 -28.23 -0.94 15.70
C ASN A 431 -27.96 -2.39 15.30
N ASN A 432 -26.94 -2.99 15.94
CA ASN A 432 -26.41 -4.35 15.76
C ASN A 432 -25.89 -4.72 14.36
N ASP A 433 -26.68 -4.62 13.29
CA ASP A 433 -26.23 -4.97 11.93
C ASP A 433 -25.12 -4.05 11.41
N ALA A 434 -25.04 -2.82 11.95
CA ALA A 434 -23.92 -1.91 11.69
C ALA A 434 -22.56 -2.53 12.01
N GLU A 435 -22.40 -3.41 13.01
CA GLU A 435 -21.05 -3.89 13.35
C GLU A 435 -20.45 -4.79 12.26
N ILE A 436 -21.30 -5.57 11.58
CA ILE A 436 -20.92 -6.38 10.41
C ILE A 436 -20.74 -5.49 9.17
N ALA A 437 -21.61 -4.50 8.98
CA ALA A 437 -21.47 -3.52 7.90
C ALA A 437 -20.18 -2.70 8.03
N ILE A 438 -19.83 -2.29 9.25
CA ILE A 438 -18.59 -1.59 9.60
C ILE A 438 -17.40 -2.50 9.36
N GLU A 439 -17.31 -3.71 9.92
CA GLU A 439 -16.12 -4.56 9.68
C GLU A 439 -15.94 -4.86 8.18
N SER A 440 -17.03 -5.04 7.43
CA SER A 440 -17.02 -5.16 5.97
C SER A 440 -16.48 -3.89 5.29
N LEU A 441 -17.05 -2.71 5.58
CA LEU A 441 -16.65 -1.42 4.98
C LEU A 441 -15.21 -1.02 5.33
N LEU A 442 -14.79 -1.15 6.58
CA LEU A 442 -13.43 -0.85 7.02
C LEU A 442 -12.40 -1.74 6.28
N THR A 443 -12.74 -3.01 6.01
CA THR A 443 -11.87 -3.98 5.29
C THR A 443 -11.96 -3.85 3.76
N LEU A 444 -13.09 -3.39 3.21
CA LEU A 444 -13.31 -3.21 1.77
C LEU A 444 -12.35 -2.19 1.14
N SER A 445 -11.79 -1.28 1.94
CA SER A 445 -10.70 -0.36 1.57
C SER A 445 -9.54 -1.08 0.86
N GLY A 446 -9.07 -2.21 1.40
CA GLY A 446 -8.00 -3.02 0.82
C GLY A 446 -8.43 -3.93 -0.36
N SER A 447 -9.71 -3.92 -0.72
CA SER A 447 -10.30 -4.83 -1.72
C SER A 447 -10.60 -4.17 -3.07
N ARG A 448 -10.69 -2.83 -3.15
CA ARG A 448 -10.99 -2.10 -4.40
C ARG A 448 -9.74 -1.71 -5.19
N SER A 449 -8.63 -1.41 -4.52
CA SER A 449 -7.40 -0.86 -5.12
C SER A 449 -6.35 -1.93 -5.48
N ALA A 450 -6.78 -3.15 -5.82
CA ALA A 450 -5.86 -4.26 -6.08
C ALA A 450 -6.29 -5.07 -7.31
N PRO A 451 -5.34 -5.44 -8.19
CA PRO A 451 -5.49 -6.62 -9.02
C PRO A 451 -5.87 -7.83 -8.14
N LYS A 452 -6.65 -8.76 -8.71
CA LYS A 452 -6.78 -10.08 -8.10
C LYS A 452 -5.39 -10.74 -8.18
N SER A 453 -4.86 -11.24 -7.07
CA SER A 453 -3.82 -12.27 -7.13
C SER A 453 -4.27 -13.34 -8.13
N PRO A 454 -3.41 -13.83 -9.02
CA PRO A 454 -3.81 -14.85 -9.98
C PRO A 454 -4.45 -16.01 -9.22
N GLN A 455 -5.63 -16.46 -9.66
CA GLN A 455 -6.18 -17.72 -9.19
C GLN A 455 -5.40 -18.85 -9.86
N TYR A 456 -4.16 -19.06 -9.40
CA TYR A 456 -3.39 -20.25 -9.72
C TYR A 456 -4.27 -21.47 -9.50
N GLU A 457 -4.29 -22.37 -10.48
CA GLU A 457 -4.76 -23.72 -10.24
C GLU A 457 -3.90 -24.35 -9.13
N LYS A 458 -4.47 -25.29 -8.37
CA LYS A 458 -3.81 -25.87 -7.20
C LYS A 458 -2.73 -26.88 -7.63
N ASP A 459 -1.65 -26.37 -8.17
CA ASP A 459 -0.38 -27.08 -8.22
C ASP A 459 0.20 -27.12 -6.79
N PRO A 460 0.34 -28.30 -6.15
CA PRO A 460 0.82 -28.39 -4.78
C PRO A 460 2.21 -27.77 -4.59
N ASP A 461 3.11 -27.99 -5.55
CA ASP A 461 4.53 -27.59 -5.43
C ASP A 461 4.74 -26.08 -5.61
N ALA A 462 3.85 -25.39 -6.32
CA ALA A 462 3.92 -23.93 -6.43
C ALA A 462 3.64 -23.24 -5.08
N LEU A 463 2.66 -23.77 -4.32
CA LEU A 463 2.23 -23.30 -3.00
C LEU A 463 3.30 -23.46 -1.91
N VAL A 464 4.29 -24.32 -2.16
CA VAL A 464 5.40 -24.64 -1.26
C VAL A 464 6.52 -23.57 -1.28
N SER A 465 6.52 -22.67 -2.28
CA SER A 465 7.57 -21.65 -2.50
C SER A 465 7.19 -20.20 -2.15
N ARG A 466 5.93 -19.93 -1.82
CA ARG A 466 5.40 -18.55 -1.60
C ARG A 466 4.34 -18.50 -0.49
N ALA A 467 4.41 -17.48 0.36
CA ALA A 467 3.35 -17.16 1.32
C ALA A 467 2.58 -15.88 0.89
N PRO A 468 1.23 -15.88 0.91
CA PRO A 468 0.44 -14.69 0.63
C PRO A 468 0.45 -13.75 1.85
N VAL A 469 0.70 -12.45 1.63
CA VAL A 469 0.55 -11.44 2.68
C VAL A 469 -0.94 -11.14 2.86
N PRO A 470 -1.53 -11.35 4.05
CA PRO A 470 -2.96 -11.21 4.24
C PRO A 470 -3.41 -9.75 4.07
N LYS A 471 -4.52 -9.53 3.33
CA LYS A 471 -5.13 -8.20 3.18
C LYS A 471 -5.91 -7.85 4.45
N LEU A 472 -5.32 -7.01 5.28
CA LEU A 472 -5.76 -6.63 6.64
C LEU A 472 -5.86 -5.11 6.84
N ALA A 473 -5.33 -4.32 5.90
CA ALA A 473 -5.44 -2.87 5.86
C ALA A 473 -6.88 -2.41 6.06
N ARG A 474 -7.10 -1.50 7.02
CA ARG A 474 -8.41 -1.02 7.41
C ARG A 474 -8.41 0.41 7.90
N LEU A 475 -9.60 0.98 8.02
CA LEU A 475 -9.83 2.21 8.75
C LEU A 475 -10.05 1.93 10.24
N LEU A 476 -9.57 2.81 11.11
CA LEU A 476 -9.80 2.83 12.57
C LEU A 476 -10.24 4.22 13.02
N ARG A 477 -10.98 4.32 14.13
CA ARG A 477 -11.25 5.62 14.75
C ARG A 477 -10.02 6.14 15.50
N ASP A 478 -9.64 7.39 15.30
CA ASP A 478 -8.76 8.12 16.22
C ASP A 478 -9.49 8.46 17.53
N GLY A 479 -8.78 9.04 18.50
CA GLY A 479 -9.40 9.51 19.74
C GLY A 479 -10.39 10.67 19.57
N ARG A 480 -10.48 11.28 18.37
CA ARG A 480 -11.49 12.29 18.00
C ARG A 480 -12.67 11.67 17.25
N GLY A 481 -12.72 10.34 17.14
CA GLY A 481 -13.76 9.58 16.43
C GLY A 481 -13.64 9.55 14.90
N LYS A 482 -12.64 10.21 14.30
CA LYS A 482 -12.41 10.27 12.84
C LYS A 482 -11.80 8.96 12.33
N PHE A 483 -12.16 8.57 11.12
CA PHE A 483 -11.57 7.37 10.49
C PHE A 483 -10.20 7.65 9.87
N ILE A 484 -9.27 6.75 10.13
CA ILE A 484 -7.84 6.87 9.84
C ILE A 484 -7.33 5.56 9.24
N PHE A 485 -6.49 5.64 8.20
CA PHE A 485 -5.89 4.46 7.55
C PHE A 485 -4.75 3.83 8.36
N VAL A 486 -4.80 2.49 8.42
CA VAL A 486 -3.81 1.60 9.02
C VAL A 486 -3.62 0.39 8.09
N GLY A 487 -2.39 0.14 7.63
CA GLY A 487 -2.11 -0.82 6.54
C GLY A 487 -1.62 -2.21 6.97
N ASP A 488 -1.26 -3.03 5.96
CA ASP A 488 -1.10 -4.49 6.09
C ASP A 488 0.08 -4.95 6.98
N SER A 489 1.17 -4.17 7.09
CA SER A 489 2.31 -4.46 7.99
C SER A 489 2.05 -4.09 9.45
N SER A 490 1.06 -3.25 9.73
CA SER A 490 0.83 -2.70 11.06
C SER A 490 0.50 -3.78 12.10
N ASN A 491 0.89 -3.52 13.34
CA ASN A 491 0.60 -4.44 14.44
C ASN A 491 -0.91 -4.51 14.72
N LEU A 492 -1.67 -3.43 14.51
CA LEU A 492 -3.14 -3.41 14.67
C LEU A 492 -3.90 -4.14 13.55
N ALA A 493 -3.33 -4.25 12.35
CA ALA A 493 -3.86 -5.10 11.28
C ALA A 493 -3.63 -6.59 11.58
N PHE A 494 -2.45 -6.95 12.11
CA PHE A 494 -2.16 -8.31 12.56
C PHE A 494 -3.11 -8.76 13.70
N VAL A 495 -3.39 -7.91 14.69
CA VAL A 495 -4.40 -8.20 15.74
C VAL A 495 -5.78 -8.50 15.14
N GLN A 496 -6.18 -7.83 14.05
CA GLN A 496 -7.46 -8.14 13.39
C GLN A 496 -7.43 -9.49 12.65
N ASN A 497 -6.27 -9.96 12.18
CA ASN A 497 -6.10 -11.32 11.67
C ASN A 497 -6.30 -12.34 12.80
N ILE A 498 -5.59 -12.15 13.92
CA ILE A 498 -5.68 -12.99 15.12
C ILE A 498 -7.15 -13.08 15.58
N ARG A 499 -7.85 -11.96 15.74
CA ARG A 499 -9.28 -11.93 16.11
C ARG A 499 -10.16 -12.80 15.19
N ARG A 500 -9.95 -12.75 13.87
CA ARG A 500 -10.74 -13.52 12.90
C ARG A 500 -10.47 -15.02 13.00
N LEU A 501 -9.23 -15.43 13.24
CA LEU A 501 -8.86 -16.84 13.38
C LEU A 501 -9.26 -17.41 14.74
N VAL A 502 -9.05 -16.66 15.83
CA VAL A 502 -9.54 -17.00 17.19
C VAL A 502 -11.06 -17.16 17.20
N LYS A 503 -11.81 -16.25 16.54
CA LYS A 503 -13.27 -16.35 16.41
C LYS A 503 -13.73 -17.58 15.63
N ALA A 504 -12.95 -18.05 14.64
CA ALA A 504 -13.25 -19.26 13.89
C ALA A 504 -12.96 -20.55 14.68
N GLU A 505 -11.93 -20.53 15.53
CA GLU A 505 -11.45 -21.70 16.29
C GLU A 505 -12.18 -21.89 17.63
N ILE A 506 -12.28 -20.84 18.46
CA ILE A 506 -12.90 -20.94 19.80
C ILE A 506 -14.27 -20.25 19.94
N GLY A 507 -14.70 -19.48 18.94
CA GLY A 507 -15.90 -18.65 19.01
C GLY A 507 -15.64 -17.29 19.68
N GLU A 508 -16.68 -16.68 20.24
CA GLU A 508 -16.54 -15.36 20.86
C GLU A 508 -15.80 -15.41 22.21
N CYS A 509 -14.90 -14.45 22.42
CA CYS A 509 -14.15 -14.28 23.66
C CYS A 509 -13.82 -12.79 23.87
N GLN A 510 -13.15 -12.45 24.99
CA GLN A 510 -12.77 -11.06 25.30
C GLN A 510 -11.95 -10.38 24.18
N LEU A 511 -11.13 -11.15 23.44
CA LEU A 511 -10.33 -10.63 22.33
C LEU A 511 -11.18 -10.25 21.11
N THR A 512 -12.24 -11.02 20.82
CA THR A 512 -13.07 -10.86 19.61
C THR A 512 -14.18 -9.85 19.82
N SER A 513 -14.80 -9.86 21.00
CA SER A 513 -15.88 -8.95 21.43
C SER A 513 -15.39 -7.62 22.02
N ASP A 514 -14.07 -7.39 22.03
CA ASP A 514 -13.42 -6.17 22.51
C ASP A 514 -14.10 -4.89 21.94
N PRO A 515 -14.71 -4.02 22.77
CA PRO A 515 -15.43 -2.84 22.29
C PRO A 515 -14.49 -1.81 21.65
N LEU A 516 -13.22 -1.78 22.07
CA LEU A 516 -12.20 -0.88 21.56
C LEU A 516 -11.46 -1.46 20.34
N ARG A 517 -11.94 -2.57 19.72
CA ARG A 517 -11.32 -3.20 18.53
C ARG A 517 -11.41 -2.37 17.24
N HIS A 518 -12.24 -1.33 17.24
CA HIS A 518 -12.43 -0.38 16.14
C HIS A 518 -11.83 1.02 16.40
N ALA A 519 -11.12 1.19 17.53
CA ALA A 519 -10.39 2.41 17.87
C ALA A 519 -8.87 2.19 17.82
N MET A 520 -8.13 3.24 17.47
CA MET A 520 -6.70 3.34 17.72
C MET A 520 -6.47 4.10 19.02
N CYS A 521 -5.57 3.60 19.88
CA CYS A 521 -5.16 4.33 21.07
C CYS A 521 -4.40 5.60 20.66
N GLU A 522 -4.96 6.77 20.99
CA GLU A 522 -4.28 8.06 20.93
C GLU A 522 -4.64 8.94 22.14
N VAL A 523 -3.65 9.64 22.70
CA VAL A 523 -3.84 10.54 23.85
C VAL A 523 -4.01 11.97 23.37
N ILE A 524 -5.24 12.48 23.44
CA ILE A 524 -5.57 13.86 23.11
C ILE A 524 -5.47 14.71 24.38
N PRO A 525 -4.69 15.81 24.38
CA PRO A 525 -4.70 16.74 25.49
C PRO A 525 -6.08 17.42 25.54
N PRO A 526 -6.70 17.57 26.73
CA PRO A 526 -7.96 18.29 26.85
C PRO A 526 -7.78 19.74 26.38
N PRO A 527 -8.81 20.40 25.83
CA PRO A 527 -8.76 21.81 25.44
C PRO A 527 -8.80 22.71 26.68
N LYS A 528 -7.73 22.67 27.51
CA LYS A 528 -7.44 23.67 28.53
C LYS A 528 -7.19 24.99 27.79
N ALA A 529 -8.12 25.93 27.88
CA ALA A 529 -7.80 27.33 27.57
C ALA A 529 -6.70 27.79 28.55
N PRO A 530 -5.68 28.53 28.11
CA PRO A 530 -4.58 28.92 28.98
C PRO A 530 -5.10 29.80 30.11
N THR A 531 -5.08 29.29 31.34
CA THR A 531 -5.36 30.12 32.52
C THR A 531 -4.28 31.20 32.63
N PRO A 532 -4.57 32.44 33.09
CA PRO A 532 -3.55 33.49 33.18
C PRO A 532 -2.32 33.12 34.03
N ALA A 533 -2.43 32.15 34.95
CA ALA A 533 -1.30 31.58 35.68
C ALA A 533 -0.42 30.63 34.83
N GLN A 534 -1.01 29.91 33.86
CA GLN A 534 -0.26 29.04 32.92
C GLN A 534 0.57 29.83 31.90
N SER A 535 0.36 31.14 31.81
CA SER A 535 1.24 32.06 31.09
C SER A 535 2.64 32.14 31.72
N GLN A 536 2.80 31.77 33.00
CA GLN A 536 4.02 31.89 33.79
C GLN A 536 4.37 30.58 34.53
N HIS A 537 4.81 29.56 33.79
CA HIS A 537 5.85 28.69 34.35
C HIS A 537 7.21 29.38 34.13
N PRO A 538 8.01 29.62 35.18
CA PRO A 538 9.36 30.14 35.01
C PRO A 538 10.24 29.10 34.28
N LYS A 539 11.41 29.53 33.78
CA LYS A 539 12.45 28.59 33.34
C LYS A 539 12.75 27.57 34.47
N PRO A 540 12.95 26.28 34.15
CA PRO A 540 13.29 25.29 35.15
C PRO A 540 14.59 25.64 35.85
N SER A 541 14.76 25.11 37.07
CA SER A 541 16.02 25.28 37.79
C SER A 541 17.17 24.56 37.05
N LEU A 542 18.41 25.01 37.25
CA LEU A 542 19.57 24.40 36.58
C LEU A 542 19.67 22.87 36.83
N ALA A 543 19.43 22.44 38.08
CA ALA A 543 19.43 21.03 38.45
C ALA A 543 18.27 20.23 37.80
N GLU A 544 17.11 20.85 37.66
CA GLU A 544 15.95 20.27 36.97
C GLU A 544 16.20 20.16 35.46
N ALA A 545 16.78 21.17 34.82
CA ALA A 545 17.15 21.11 33.40
C ALA A 545 18.21 20.02 33.12
N GLN A 546 19.19 19.87 34.02
CA GLN A 546 20.19 18.79 33.98
C GLN A 546 19.57 17.39 34.13
N ASP A 547 18.56 17.23 35.00
CA ASP A 547 17.82 15.97 35.14
C ASP A 547 16.91 15.69 33.92
N LEU A 548 16.22 16.70 33.41
CA LEU A 548 15.34 16.57 32.24
C LEU A 548 16.13 16.22 30.97
N ILE A 549 17.29 16.84 30.72
CA ILE A 549 18.11 16.52 29.55
C ILE A 549 18.73 15.13 29.64
N LYS A 550 19.09 14.67 30.84
CA LYS A 550 19.52 13.28 31.08
C LYS A 550 18.43 12.28 30.69
N HIS A 551 17.17 12.54 31.08
CA HIS A 551 16.04 11.69 30.68
C HIS A 551 15.75 11.74 29.17
N TYR A 552 15.93 12.89 28.51
CA TYR A 552 15.90 12.99 27.05
C TYR A 552 16.98 12.11 26.39
N LEU A 553 18.25 12.27 26.77
CA LEU A 553 19.39 11.53 26.19
C LEU A 553 19.26 10.01 26.38
N LEU A 554 18.77 9.57 27.54
CA LEU A 554 18.47 8.15 27.79
C LEU A 554 17.34 7.64 26.90
N ALA A 555 16.27 8.42 26.71
CA ALA A 555 15.12 8.02 25.89
C ALA A 555 15.40 8.05 24.38
N SER A 556 16.22 9.00 23.90
CA SER A 556 16.59 9.14 22.48
C SER A 556 17.64 8.13 22.03
N SER A 557 18.40 7.54 22.95
CA SER A 557 19.53 6.64 22.67
C SER A 557 19.17 5.52 21.68
N GLY A 558 19.95 5.39 20.60
CA GLY A 558 19.74 4.41 19.53
C GLY A 558 18.57 4.70 18.59
N VAL A 559 17.78 5.77 18.83
CA VAL A 559 16.59 6.14 18.06
C VAL A 559 16.78 7.44 17.29
N ILE A 560 17.23 8.51 17.95
CA ILE A 560 17.62 9.77 17.31
C ILE A 560 18.93 10.30 17.90
N ASP A 561 19.79 10.78 17.00
CA ASP A 561 21.00 11.55 17.27
C ASP A 561 20.85 12.87 16.49
N LEU A 562 20.48 13.95 17.19
CA LEU A 562 20.22 15.27 16.60
C LEU A 562 21.26 16.31 16.99
N PHE A 563 21.95 16.13 18.11
CA PHE A 563 22.84 17.11 18.73
C PHE A 563 24.00 16.37 19.39
N ASP A 564 25.13 17.05 19.58
CA ASP A 564 26.18 16.50 20.43
C ASP A 564 25.77 16.59 21.92
N PRO A 565 25.91 15.52 22.73
CA PRO A 565 25.40 15.50 24.11
C PRO A 565 25.97 16.60 25.01
N ASP A 566 27.26 16.92 24.86
CA ASP A 566 27.93 17.93 25.67
C ASP A 566 27.52 19.34 25.22
N ASP A 567 27.48 19.60 23.90
CA ASP A 567 26.95 20.85 23.33
C ASP A 567 25.52 21.11 23.85
N ILE A 568 24.59 20.17 23.69
CA ILE A 568 23.19 20.41 24.03
C ILE A 568 22.99 20.59 25.55
N THR A 569 23.80 19.90 26.37
CA THR A 569 23.79 20.06 27.82
C THR A 569 24.34 21.43 28.25
N GLN A 570 25.48 21.84 27.70
CA GLN A 570 26.09 23.14 28.00
C GLN A 570 25.18 24.30 27.55
N HIS A 571 24.65 24.27 26.33
CA HIS A 571 23.80 25.34 25.81
C HIS A 571 22.44 25.40 26.54
N LEU A 572 21.82 24.27 26.90
CA LEU A 572 20.61 24.27 27.73
C LEU A 572 20.87 24.89 29.10
N CYS A 573 21.96 24.48 29.77
CA CYS A 573 22.33 25.02 31.08
C CYS A 573 22.55 26.54 31.01
N ALA A 574 23.29 27.02 30.00
CA ALA A 574 23.50 28.45 29.78
C ALA A 574 22.17 29.19 29.53
N TRP A 575 21.27 28.64 28.71
CA TRP A 575 19.96 29.23 28.42
C TRP A 575 19.03 29.27 29.65
N THR A 576 19.15 28.35 30.62
CA THR A 576 18.39 28.46 31.88
C THR A 576 18.86 29.63 32.77
N CYS A 577 20.12 30.04 32.65
CA CYS A 577 20.67 31.16 33.42
C CYS A 577 20.42 32.54 32.78
N ASP A 578 20.04 32.61 31.50
CA ASP A 578 19.75 33.87 30.80
C ASP A 578 18.23 34.17 30.78
N PRO A 579 17.74 35.18 31.52
CA PRO A 579 16.32 35.55 31.53
C PRO A 579 15.86 36.32 30.27
N ALA A 580 16.76 36.77 29.39
CA ALA A 580 16.40 37.52 28.19
C ALA A 580 16.12 36.62 26.97
N ALA A 581 16.72 35.42 26.93
CA ALA A 581 16.71 34.53 25.77
C ALA A 581 15.42 33.68 25.58
N GLU A 582 14.26 34.10 26.08
CA GLU A 582 13.02 33.27 26.04
C GLU A 582 12.36 33.16 24.66
N THR A 583 12.61 34.10 23.75
CA THR A 583 11.94 34.19 22.44
C THR A 583 12.82 33.82 21.24
N ASP A 584 14.09 33.50 21.46
CA ASP A 584 14.98 33.01 20.39
C ASP A 584 14.57 31.61 19.89
N PHE A 585 14.83 31.31 18.62
CA PHE A 585 14.44 30.03 18.01
C PHE A 585 15.05 28.83 18.72
N ASN A 586 16.28 28.93 19.26
CA ASN A 586 16.91 27.84 19.98
C ASN A 586 16.11 27.41 21.23
N SER A 587 15.29 28.32 21.80
CA SER A 587 14.33 28.00 22.86
C SER A 587 13.31 26.93 22.43
N SER A 588 12.97 26.85 21.14
CA SER A 588 12.14 25.75 20.60
C SER A 588 12.79 24.39 20.89
N ILE A 589 14.08 24.24 20.56
CA ILE A 589 14.86 23.02 20.81
C ILE A 589 14.92 22.72 22.31
N TYR A 590 15.27 23.71 23.13
CA TYR A 590 15.41 23.55 24.58
C TYR A 590 14.10 23.12 25.25
N TYR A 591 12.99 23.78 24.93
CA TYR A 591 11.66 23.38 25.43
C TYR A 591 11.28 21.97 24.95
N LEU A 592 11.55 21.60 23.69
CA LEU A 592 11.21 20.27 23.17
C LEU A 592 12.05 19.14 23.80
N VAL A 593 13.34 19.38 24.03
CA VAL A 593 14.24 18.47 24.78
C VAL A 593 13.70 18.25 26.20
N MET A 594 13.41 19.32 26.93
CA MET A 594 12.87 19.23 28.30
C MET A 594 11.47 18.60 28.34
N ALA A 595 10.64 18.83 27.32
CA ALA A 595 9.33 18.18 27.20
C ALA A 595 9.45 16.65 27.06
N ILE A 596 10.42 16.17 26.28
CA ILE A 596 10.69 14.73 26.14
C ILE A 596 11.25 14.18 27.46
N GLY A 597 12.17 14.89 28.12
CA GLY A 597 12.68 14.51 29.43
C GLY A 597 11.57 14.34 30.48
N ALA A 598 10.70 15.33 30.61
CA ALA A 598 9.58 15.30 31.56
C ALA A 598 8.60 14.15 31.23
N LEU A 599 8.30 13.95 29.94
CA LEU A 599 7.41 12.88 29.47
C LEU A 599 7.95 11.46 29.74
N THR A 600 9.26 11.30 29.90
CA THR A 600 9.91 9.98 30.10
C THR A 600 10.46 9.76 31.52
N ARG A 601 10.51 10.80 32.37
CA ARG A 601 10.92 10.73 33.78
C ARG A 601 9.88 10.07 34.68
N ASP A 602 8.69 10.66 34.80
CA ASP A 602 7.62 10.14 35.66
C ASP A 602 6.21 10.49 35.13
N ALA A 603 5.20 9.72 35.56
CA ALA A 603 3.80 9.96 35.21
C ALA A 603 3.18 11.21 35.88
N THR A 604 3.83 11.78 36.91
CA THR A 604 3.38 13.04 37.54
C THR A 604 3.72 14.29 36.72
N ASP A 605 4.77 14.26 35.91
CA ASP A 605 5.29 15.41 35.14
C ASP A 605 4.47 15.75 33.87
N LEU A 606 3.37 15.04 33.58
CA LEU A 606 2.70 15.11 32.28
C LEU A 606 2.13 16.50 31.92
N ASP A 607 1.69 17.30 32.89
CA ASP A 607 1.26 18.69 32.64
C ASP A 607 2.46 19.62 32.37
N GLN A 608 3.63 19.39 32.99
CA GLN A 608 4.88 20.11 32.68
C GLN A 608 5.38 19.74 31.27
N ALA A 609 5.35 18.45 30.93
CA ALA A 609 5.73 17.94 29.62
C ALA A 609 4.87 18.55 28.50
N GLU A 610 3.55 18.66 28.69
CA GLU A 610 2.64 19.27 27.70
C GLU A 610 2.84 20.80 27.60
N PHE A 611 3.17 21.48 28.70
CA PHE A 611 3.51 22.90 28.68
C PHE A 611 4.77 23.17 27.85
N TYR A 612 5.88 22.48 28.16
CA TYR A 612 7.13 22.63 27.41
C TYR A 612 6.95 22.23 25.94
N PHE A 613 6.24 21.14 25.64
CA PHE A 613 5.92 20.77 24.26
C PHE A 613 5.12 21.85 23.54
N SER A 614 4.13 22.45 24.20
CA SER A 614 3.28 23.48 23.61
C SER A 614 4.08 24.74 23.27
N ARG A 615 4.95 25.22 24.18
CA ARG A 615 5.83 26.38 23.94
C ARG A 615 6.90 26.10 22.89
N GLY A 616 7.57 24.95 22.98
CA GLY A 616 8.58 24.55 22.01
C GLY A 616 8.02 24.44 20.58
N ARG A 617 6.80 23.89 20.44
CA ARG A 617 6.07 23.83 19.16
C ARG A 617 5.56 25.20 18.69
N GLU A 618 5.14 26.08 19.59
CA GLU A 618 4.67 27.45 19.25
C GLU A 618 5.78 28.23 18.53
N ILE A 619 6.97 28.31 19.15
CA ILE A 619 8.17 28.94 18.57
C ILE A 619 8.61 28.21 17.29
N GLY A 620 8.61 26.87 17.32
CA GLY A 620 8.99 26.03 16.20
C GLY A 620 8.15 26.24 14.94
N VAL A 621 6.83 26.37 15.10
CA VAL A 621 5.89 26.58 13.98
C VAL A 621 5.96 28.02 13.45
N SER A 622 6.13 29.02 14.30
CA SER A 622 6.18 30.43 13.86
C SER A 622 7.33 30.73 12.90
N SER A 623 8.49 30.09 13.06
CA SER A 623 9.65 30.33 12.19
C SER A 623 9.74 29.38 11.00
N PHE A 624 9.18 28.16 11.09
CA PHE A 624 9.28 27.15 10.02
C PHE A 624 8.59 27.58 8.72
N LEU A 625 7.53 28.39 8.79
CA LEU A 625 6.70 28.74 7.63
C LEU A 625 7.33 29.75 6.66
N GLU A 626 8.43 30.41 7.05
CA GLU A 626 9.08 31.46 6.26
C GLU A 626 10.44 31.01 5.69
N ASP A 627 11.27 30.32 6.48
CA ASP A 627 12.58 29.80 6.04
C ASP A 627 12.92 28.45 6.70
N PRO A 628 13.02 27.33 5.94
CA PRO A 628 13.39 26.03 6.49
C PRO A 628 14.91 25.93 6.72
N SER A 629 15.34 25.58 7.93
CA SER A 629 16.76 25.41 8.28
C SER A 629 17.01 24.09 9.02
N VAL A 630 18.28 23.70 9.19
CA VAL A 630 18.65 22.47 9.94
C VAL A 630 18.05 22.49 11.35
N LEU A 631 18.04 23.66 12.01
CA LEU A 631 17.41 23.88 13.32
C LEU A 631 15.90 23.67 13.28
N THR A 632 15.20 24.15 12.23
CA THR A 632 13.74 23.95 12.14
C THR A 632 13.37 22.49 11.85
N VAL A 633 14.21 21.76 11.11
CA VAL A 633 14.07 20.30 10.92
C VAL A 633 14.36 19.54 12.22
N GLN A 634 15.37 19.93 13.02
CA GLN A 634 15.63 19.36 14.36
C GLN A 634 14.43 19.56 15.30
N ALA A 635 13.83 20.77 15.31
CA ALA A 635 12.62 21.04 16.10
C ALA A 635 11.46 20.12 15.69
N TYR A 636 11.20 19.94 14.39
CA TYR A 636 10.12 19.05 13.94
C TYR A 636 10.43 17.55 14.17
N ALA A 637 11.70 17.14 14.18
CA ALA A 637 12.09 15.79 14.59
C ALA A 637 11.83 15.54 16.09
N LEU A 638 12.15 16.51 16.96
CA LEU A 638 11.82 16.45 18.39
C LEU A 638 10.30 16.47 18.63
N ILE A 639 9.55 17.31 17.93
CA ILE A 639 8.07 17.34 17.98
C ILE A 639 7.51 15.97 17.60
N THR A 640 8.06 15.33 16.56
CA THR A 640 7.66 13.98 16.13
C THR A 640 7.97 12.93 17.21
N PHE A 641 9.17 12.96 17.81
CA PHE A 641 9.57 12.04 18.88
C PHE A 641 8.68 12.19 20.12
N TYR A 642 8.46 13.43 20.59
CA TYR A 642 7.52 13.72 21.69
C TYR A 642 6.13 13.16 21.36
N MET A 643 5.60 13.43 20.16
CA MET A 643 4.27 12.96 19.78
C MET A 643 4.18 11.43 19.64
N LEU A 644 5.28 10.70 19.43
CA LEU A 644 5.30 9.24 19.52
C LEU A 644 5.26 8.76 20.97
N SER A 645 6.12 9.29 21.84
CA SER A 645 6.13 8.99 23.29
C SER A 645 4.86 9.44 24.03
N ALA A 646 4.15 10.43 23.49
CA ALA A 646 2.86 10.90 23.97
C ALA A 646 1.67 10.16 23.34
N VAL A 647 1.91 9.14 22.50
CA VAL A 647 0.88 8.32 21.82
C VAL A 647 -0.08 9.17 20.97
N ARG A 648 0.49 10.03 20.10
CA ARG A 648 -0.22 10.92 19.15
C ARG A 648 0.21 10.62 17.71
N ARG A 649 0.19 9.33 17.36
CA ARG A 649 0.79 8.71 16.17
C ARG A 649 0.38 9.39 14.86
N ASN A 650 -0.89 9.80 14.72
CA ASN A 650 -1.36 10.50 13.52
C ASN A 650 -0.72 11.87 13.37
N GLY A 651 -0.62 12.65 14.45
CA GLY A 651 0.02 13.96 14.42
C GLY A 651 1.53 13.85 14.19
N ALA A 652 2.19 12.88 14.83
CA ALA A 652 3.60 12.58 14.60
C ALA A 652 3.89 12.28 13.12
N PHE A 653 3.09 11.40 12.48
CA PHE A 653 3.23 11.07 11.07
C PHE A 653 3.08 12.29 10.14
N MET A 654 2.09 13.16 10.42
CA MET A 654 1.88 14.37 9.61
C MET A 654 3.00 15.41 9.76
N LEU A 655 3.53 15.59 10.98
CA LEU A 655 4.60 16.57 11.24
C LEU A 655 5.98 16.07 10.78
N LEU A 656 6.24 14.76 10.82
CA LEU A 656 7.39 14.17 10.15
C LEU A 656 7.35 14.43 8.64
N GLY A 657 6.20 14.27 7.98
CA GLY A 657 6.05 14.57 6.55
C GLY A 657 6.32 16.04 6.18
N ILE A 658 6.28 16.95 7.16
CA ILE A 658 6.75 18.34 7.01
C ILE A 658 8.28 18.41 7.17
N ALA A 659 8.82 17.80 8.23
CA ALA A 659 10.26 17.73 8.49
C ALA A 659 11.06 17.12 7.33
N VAL A 660 10.57 16.01 6.78
CA VAL A 660 11.18 15.27 5.67
C VAL A 660 11.18 16.11 4.38
N ARG A 661 10.11 16.85 4.08
CA ARG A 661 10.09 17.73 2.90
C ARG A 661 11.03 18.93 3.03
N ALA A 662 11.19 19.49 4.23
CA ALA A 662 12.25 20.48 4.49
C ALA A 662 13.66 19.87 4.39
N ALA A 663 13.86 18.64 4.88
CA ALA A 663 15.14 17.93 4.74
C ALA A 663 15.50 17.60 3.28
N TYR A 664 14.50 17.32 2.42
CA TYR A 664 14.70 17.23 0.97
C TYR A 664 15.09 18.59 0.37
N ALA A 665 14.35 19.66 0.68
CA ALA A 665 14.64 21.02 0.19
C ALA A 665 16.03 21.55 0.60
N LEU A 666 16.50 21.20 1.80
CA LEU A 666 17.83 21.53 2.32
C LEU A 666 18.96 20.59 1.84
N GLY A 667 18.64 19.57 1.04
CA GLY A 667 19.60 18.60 0.52
C GLY A 667 20.16 17.62 1.56
N LEU A 668 19.58 17.51 2.76
CA LEU A 668 20.12 16.72 3.88
C LEU A 668 20.21 15.21 3.59
N HIS A 669 19.41 14.73 2.64
CA HIS A 669 19.43 13.35 2.16
C HIS A 669 20.75 12.98 1.45
N ARG A 670 21.44 13.97 0.86
CA ARG A 670 22.64 13.81 0.06
C ARG A 670 23.92 14.12 0.84
N SER A 671 24.88 13.20 0.77
CA SER A 671 26.19 13.36 1.41
C SER A 671 27.10 14.33 0.65
N ASP A 672 27.02 14.37 -0.68
CA ASP A 672 27.82 15.26 -1.53
C ASP A 672 27.45 16.73 -1.29
N ILE A 673 26.15 17.03 -1.19
CA ILE A 673 25.66 18.34 -0.71
C ILE A 673 26.16 18.61 0.71
N SER A 674 26.04 17.65 1.63
CA SER A 674 26.49 17.82 3.02
C SER A 674 28.01 18.03 3.14
N ASN A 675 28.81 17.51 2.19
CA ASN A 675 30.26 17.71 2.10
C ASN A 675 30.68 19.12 1.63
N LEU A 676 29.74 19.96 1.18
CA LEU A 676 30.02 21.36 0.83
C LEU A 676 30.08 22.29 2.05
N PHE A 677 29.68 21.81 3.23
CA PHE A 677 29.57 22.59 4.47
C PHE A 677 30.69 22.29 5.45
N GLU A 678 30.91 23.18 6.41
CA GLU A 678 31.93 23.00 7.46
C GLU A 678 31.68 21.72 8.28
N PRO A 679 32.73 21.06 8.83
CA PRO A 679 32.59 19.76 9.49
C PRO A 679 31.50 19.69 10.56
N ARG A 680 31.31 20.75 11.36
CA ARG A 680 30.26 20.80 12.40
C ARG A 680 28.85 20.84 11.81
N GLU A 681 28.63 21.65 10.76
CA GLU A 681 27.33 21.72 10.09
C GLU A 681 27.06 20.43 9.30
N ARG A 682 28.06 19.90 8.58
CA ARG A 682 27.97 18.61 7.89
C ARG A 682 27.52 17.50 8.85
N LEU A 683 28.16 17.39 10.02
CA LEU A 683 27.79 16.38 11.03
C LEU A 683 26.35 16.57 11.52
N ALA A 684 25.90 17.82 11.73
CA ALA A 684 24.51 18.11 12.08
C ALA A 684 23.52 17.72 10.96
N ARG A 685 23.81 18.06 9.70
CA ARG A 685 23.02 17.66 8.52
C ARG A 685 22.88 16.14 8.41
N GLU A 686 24.00 15.43 8.54
CA GLU A 686 24.03 13.97 8.55
C GLU A 686 23.23 13.37 9.74
N ARG A 687 23.42 13.88 10.95
CA ARG A 687 22.70 13.49 12.19
C ARG A 687 21.18 13.59 12.02
N VAL A 688 20.72 14.73 11.52
CA VAL A 688 19.29 15.01 11.27
C VAL A 688 18.69 14.03 10.27
N TRP A 689 19.31 13.81 9.11
CA TRP A 689 18.78 12.87 8.12
C TRP A 689 18.72 11.43 8.63
N LYS A 690 19.77 10.98 9.34
CA LYS A 690 19.82 9.65 9.97
C LYS A 690 18.64 9.48 10.95
N SER A 691 18.39 10.48 11.80
CA SER A 691 17.31 10.49 12.78
C SER A 691 15.90 10.50 12.16
N LEU A 692 15.67 11.32 11.13
CA LEU A 692 14.38 11.35 10.41
C LEU A 692 14.03 9.98 9.82
N ARG A 693 15.00 9.29 9.21
CA ARG A 693 14.78 7.99 8.57
C ARG A 693 14.42 6.87 9.57
N VAL A 694 15.00 6.90 10.78
CA VAL A 694 14.61 5.96 11.86
C VAL A 694 13.16 6.19 12.30
N LEU A 695 12.76 7.46 12.50
CA LEU A 695 11.38 7.82 12.86
C LEU A 695 10.38 7.46 11.77
N ASP A 696 10.73 7.69 10.49
CA ASP A 696 9.90 7.39 9.33
C ASP A 696 9.61 5.90 9.18
N LEU A 697 10.65 5.06 9.16
CA LEU A 697 10.51 3.62 8.97
C LEU A 697 9.81 2.96 10.18
N TYR A 698 10.07 3.45 11.39
CA TYR A 698 9.33 3.00 12.58
C TYR A 698 7.82 3.31 12.48
N MET A 699 7.44 4.54 12.11
CA MET A 699 6.02 4.88 11.93
C MET A 699 5.38 4.14 10.77
N SER A 700 6.11 3.99 9.67
CA SER A 700 5.64 3.30 8.46
C SER A 700 5.40 1.81 8.71
N GLY A 701 6.30 1.14 9.43
CA GLY A 701 6.11 -0.25 9.88
C GLY A 701 5.01 -0.42 10.92
N SER A 702 4.91 0.48 11.90
CA SER A 702 3.92 0.34 12.99
C SER A 702 2.49 0.73 12.57
N LEU A 703 2.32 1.69 11.65
CA LEU A 703 1.02 2.13 11.11
C LEU A 703 0.66 1.48 9.76
N GLY A 704 1.60 0.83 9.09
CA GLY A 704 1.40 0.26 7.74
C GLY A 704 1.19 1.33 6.67
N ARG A 705 1.95 2.41 6.73
CA ARG A 705 1.93 3.51 5.74
C ARG A 705 3.21 3.48 4.90
N PRO A 706 3.21 4.04 3.66
CA PRO A 706 4.44 4.19 2.90
C PRO A 706 5.43 5.11 3.64
N PRO A 707 6.74 4.82 3.63
CA PRO A 707 7.76 5.72 4.20
C PRO A 707 7.93 6.98 3.36
N ALA A 708 8.07 8.13 4.02
CA ALA A 708 8.32 9.41 3.37
C ALA A 708 9.79 9.60 2.93
N THR A 709 10.71 8.77 3.43
CA THR A 709 12.16 8.80 3.09
C THR A 709 12.57 7.76 2.05
N SER A 710 11.60 7.09 1.41
CA SER A 710 11.82 5.97 0.48
C SER A 710 11.70 6.40 -0.99
N GLU A 711 12.65 7.19 -1.47
CA GLU A 711 13.21 7.09 -2.84
C GLU A 711 14.44 8.02 -3.03
N VAL A 712 15.44 7.49 -3.75
CA VAL A 712 16.61 8.14 -4.39
C VAL A 712 17.59 8.97 -3.51
N ASP A 713 18.89 8.81 -3.76
CA ASP A 713 20.01 9.61 -3.24
C ASP A 713 20.11 9.83 -1.72
N GLY A 714 19.86 8.77 -0.94
CA GLY A 714 20.40 8.64 0.41
C GLY A 714 21.93 8.46 0.39
N GLY A 715 22.67 9.58 0.35
CA GLY A 715 24.03 9.68 -0.22
C GLY A 715 25.19 8.92 0.45
N SER A 716 24.96 8.03 1.42
CA SER A 716 26.00 7.07 1.85
C SER A 716 26.11 5.85 0.92
N VAL A 717 25.24 5.75 -0.10
CA VAL A 717 25.22 4.63 -1.04
C VAL A 717 25.36 5.16 -2.46
N SER A 718 26.47 4.81 -3.12
CA SER A 718 26.63 4.97 -4.56
C SER A 718 25.70 3.98 -5.28
N TRP A 719 24.49 4.42 -5.62
CA TRP A 719 23.56 3.65 -6.44
C TRP A 719 24.04 3.59 -7.89
N ASN A 720 24.85 2.59 -8.23
CA ASN A 720 25.24 2.37 -9.62
C ASN A 720 24.00 1.96 -10.43
N ARG A 721 23.69 2.73 -11.49
CA ARG A 721 22.42 2.64 -12.22
C ARG A 721 22.22 1.33 -13.00
N SER A 722 23.29 0.53 -13.14
CA SER A 722 23.26 -0.82 -13.72
C SER A 722 22.77 -1.91 -12.76
N THR A 723 22.80 -1.68 -11.45
CA THR A 723 22.46 -2.67 -10.41
C THR A 723 21.27 -2.18 -9.59
N ARG A 724 20.06 -2.47 -10.06
CA ARG A 724 18.82 -2.22 -9.28
C ARG A 724 18.53 -3.34 -8.27
N ASP A 725 19.41 -4.33 -8.19
CA ASP A 725 19.37 -5.40 -7.21
C ASP A 725 19.86 -4.92 -5.84
N TYR A 726 18.99 -5.08 -4.84
CA TYR A 726 19.36 -4.97 -3.44
C TYR A 726 20.47 -5.97 -3.03
N GLU A 727 20.78 -6.96 -3.87
CA GLU A 727 21.80 -7.99 -3.63
C GLU A 727 23.24 -7.46 -3.75
N ASP A 728 23.50 -6.50 -4.65
CA ASP A 728 24.83 -5.91 -4.88
C ASP A 728 25.18 -4.76 -3.91
N ILE A 729 24.32 -4.50 -2.92
CA ILE A 729 24.54 -3.47 -1.90
C ILE A 729 25.62 -3.96 -0.91
N GLN A 730 26.89 -3.85 -1.32
CA GLN A 730 28.02 -4.13 -0.44
C GLN A 730 27.97 -3.24 0.80
N MET A 731 27.65 -3.83 1.94
CA MET A 731 27.61 -3.14 3.24
C MET A 731 29.02 -2.74 3.74
N ASN A 732 30.09 -3.29 3.13
CA ASN A 732 31.48 -3.00 3.46
C ASN A 732 31.85 -1.54 3.11
N GLY A 733 32.79 -0.96 3.86
CA GLY A 733 33.41 0.34 3.52
C GLY A 733 32.53 1.58 3.66
N ARG A 734 31.38 1.48 4.36
CA ARG A 734 30.47 2.62 4.58
C ARG A 734 30.52 3.07 6.03
N ASN A 735 30.90 4.33 6.26
CA ASN A 735 30.93 4.96 7.59
C ASN A 735 29.52 5.30 8.09
N THR A 736 28.67 4.28 8.22
CA THR A 736 27.28 4.39 8.67
C THR A 736 26.95 3.41 9.78
N SER A 737 26.22 3.94 10.76
CA SER A 737 25.88 3.21 11.97
C SER A 737 24.89 2.05 11.73
N ALA A 738 24.88 1.09 12.67
CA ALA A 738 24.11 -0.15 12.61
C ALA A 738 22.60 0.07 12.44
N THR A 739 21.95 1.01 13.17
CA THR A 739 20.51 1.28 12.98
C THR A 739 20.22 1.90 11.61
N LEU A 740 21.15 2.67 11.02
CA LEU A 740 20.96 3.17 9.65
C LEU A 740 21.14 2.07 8.61
N ARG A 741 22.08 1.14 8.81
CA ARG A 741 22.22 -0.04 7.94
C ARG A 741 20.98 -0.95 8.01
N ILE A 742 20.42 -1.20 9.19
CA ILE A 742 19.22 -2.03 9.30
C ILE A 742 17.95 -1.34 8.78
N CYS A 743 17.89 0.00 8.78
CA CYS A 743 16.82 0.74 8.11
C CYS A 743 16.67 0.38 6.62
N PHE A 744 17.75 0.07 5.88
CA PHE A 744 17.63 -0.39 4.49
C PHE A 744 16.94 -1.76 4.38
N ILE A 745 17.22 -2.67 5.31
CA ILE A 745 16.58 -3.99 5.35
C ILE A 745 15.10 -3.83 5.72
N PHE A 746 14.79 -2.96 6.68
CA PHE A 746 13.43 -2.64 7.11
C PHE A 746 12.59 -2.05 5.96
N GLU A 747 13.14 -1.06 5.25
CA GLU A 747 12.53 -0.43 4.07
C GLU A 747 12.29 -1.45 2.95
N ARG A 748 13.29 -2.30 2.67
CA ARG A 748 13.17 -3.39 1.69
C ARG A 748 12.03 -4.34 2.03
N ILE A 749 11.81 -4.67 3.31
CA ILE A 749 10.68 -5.52 3.74
C ILE A 749 9.34 -4.81 3.53
N LEU A 750 9.21 -3.52 3.86
CA LEU A 750 7.98 -2.77 3.62
C LEU A 750 7.62 -2.72 2.12
N ASN A 751 8.62 -2.44 1.27
CA ASN A 751 8.42 -2.26 -0.17
C ASN A 751 8.31 -3.59 -0.94
N GLU A 752 9.17 -4.58 -0.67
CA GLU A 752 9.21 -5.84 -1.43
C GLU A 752 8.27 -6.93 -0.90
N VAL A 753 7.89 -6.92 0.39
CA VAL A 753 6.91 -7.87 0.95
C VAL A 753 5.52 -7.25 1.03
N TYR A 754 5.37 -6.17 1.81
CA TYR A 754 4.03 -5.67 2.16
C TYR A 754 3.33 -4.92 1.03
N CYS A 755 4.06 -4.16 0.21
CA CYS A 755 3.47 -3.51 -0.97
C CYS A 755 3.20 -4.50 -2.12
N ARG A 756 4.05 -5.53 -2.31
CA ARG A 756 3.85 -6.58 -3.34
C ARG A 756 2.77 -7.62 -2.97
N ARG A 757 2.45 -7.75 -1.68
CA ARG A 757 1.37 -8.59 -1.11
C ARG A 757 1.58 -10.12 -1.20
N GLU A 758 2.70 -10.59 -1.73
CA GLU A 758 3.11 -12.00 -1.75
C GLU A 758 4.63 -12.06 -1.52
N VAL A 759 5.13 -13.04 -0.77
CA VAL A 759 6.56 -13.22 -0.48
C VAL A 759 7.02 -14.62 -0.90
N SER A 760 8.10 -14.69 -1.68
CA SER A 760 8.75 -15.94 -2.07
C SER A 760 9.88 -16.31 -1.11
N VAL A 761 10.18 -17.61 -1.01
CA VAL A 761 11.35 -18.10 -0.27
C VAL A 761 12.65 -17.44 -0.77
N GLN A 762 12.81 -17.28 -2.10
CA GLN A 762 13.96 -16.60 -2.71
C GLN A 762 14.15 -15.15 -2.23
N LEU A 763 13.05 -14.39 -2.04
CA LEU A 763 13.11 -13.04 -1.49
C LEU A 763 13.55 -13.06 -0.02
N VAL A 764 13.08 -14.05 0.75
CA VAL A 764 13.51 -14.25 2.15
C VAL A 764 14.99 -14.65 2.22
N GLU A 765 15.48 -15.50 1.32
CA GLU A 765 16.90 -15.89 1.21
C GLU A 765 17.80 -14.71 0.83
N SER A 766 17.33 -13.84 -0.07
CA SER A 766 17.98 -12.57 -0.45
C SER A 766 18.12 -11.62 0.74
N ILE A 767 17.04 -11.42 1.50
CA ILE A 767 17.06 -10.56 2.71
C ILE A 767 17.86 -11.22 3.85
N SER A 768 17.80 -12.55 3.96
CA SER A 768 18.60 -13.34 4.93
C SER A 768 20.09 -13.42 4.56
N ARG A 769 20.52 -13.05 3.35
CA ARG A 769 21.92 -12.72 3.07
C ARG A 769 22.29 -11.39 3.72
N GLN A 770 21.54 -10.32 3.42
CA GLN A 770 21.77 -8.98 4.00
C GLN A 770 21.80 -8.96 5.53
N TYR A 771 20.92 -9.73 6.21
CA TYR A 771 20.99 -9.86 7.67
C TYR A 771 22.30 -10.47 8.16
N ARG A 772 22.82 -11.52 7.50
CA ARG A 772 24.11 -12.13 7.86
C ARG A 772 25.26 -11.15 7.62
N ASP A 773 25.25 -10.47 6.47
CA ASP A 773 26.27 -9.47 6.12
C ASP A 773 26.28 -8.31 7.11
N TRP A 774 25.10 -7.85 7.57
CA TRP A 774 24.95 -6.84 8.61
C TRP A 774 25.47 -7.34 9.98
N THR A 775 25.06 -8.54 10.43
CA THR A 775 25.46 -9.10 11.73
C THR A 775 26.97 -9.37 11.80
N MET A 776 27.60 -9.84 10.71
CA MET A 776 29.05 -10.03 10.62
C MET A 776 29.85 -8.72 10.77
N GLN A 777 29.21 -7.56 10.56
CA GLN A 777 29.80 -6.23 10.70
C GLN A 777 29.42 -5.51 12.01
N LEU A 778 28.78 -6.19 12.95
CA LEU A 778 28.60 -5.68 14.31
C LEU A 778 29.85 -6.01 15.14
N PRO A 779 30.37 -5.10 15.98
CA PRO A 779 31.40 -5.42 16.96
C PRO A 779 30.96 -6.55 17.91
N ALA A 780 31.92 -7.33 18.42
CA ALA A 780 31.65 -8.60 19.12
C ALA A 780 30.67 -8.49 20.30
N GLY A 781 30.66 -7.38 21.05
CA GLY A 781 29.72 -7.13 22.16
C GLY A 781 28.25 -6.97 21.73
N LEU A 782 27.98 -6.73 20.43
CA LEU A 782 26.65 -6.66 19.83
C LEU A 782 26.21 -7.97 19.15
N GLN A 783 27.14 -8.91 18.93
CA GLN A 783 26.85 -10.21 18.32
C GLN A 783 26.31 -11.25 19.32
N ALA A 784 26.37 -10.98 20.63
CA ALA A 784 25.76 -11.81 21.66
C ALA A 784 24.23 -11.63 21.68
N ASP A 785 23.46 -12.68 22.03
CA ASP A 785 21.99 -12.62 22.12
C ASP A 785 21.52 -11.69 23.26
N SER A 786 21.97 -11.97 24.49
CA SER A 786 21.65 -11.22 25.71
C SER A 786 22.19 -9.78 25.70
N LEU A 787 21.75 -8.93 26.63
CA LEU A 787 22.41 -7.63 26.87
C LEU A 787 23.77 -7.78 27.59
N ASP A 788 24.04 -8.95 28.20
CA ASP A 788 25.30 -9.28 28.85
C ASP A 788 26.47 -9.40 27.85
N GLN A 789 27.55 -8.65 28.10
CA GLN A 789 28.84 -8.86 27.43
C GLN A 789 29.72 -9.82 28.23
N LYS A 790 30.55 -10.60 27.54
CA LYS A 790 31.53 -11.49 28.20
C LYS A 790 32.53 -10.67 29.03
N GLY A 791 32.81 -11.12 30.24
CA GLY A 791 33.73 -10.45 31.17
C GLY A 791 35.10 -10.19 30.55
N GLY A 792 35.52 -8.93 30.51
CA GLY A 792 36.74 -8.46 29.87
C GLY A 792 36.63 -7.05 29.29
N SER A 793 35.43 -6.61 28.92
CA SER A 793 35.12 -5.20 28.61
C SER A 793 34.66 -4.44 29.86
N THR A 794 34.78 -3.11 29.86
CA THR A 794 34.11 -2.23 30.84
C THR A 794 32.59 -2.41 30.76
N ALA A 795 31.91 -2.33 31.90
CA ALA A 795 30.45 -2.46 31.95
C ALA A 795 29.78 -1.34 31.13
N PRO A 796 28.80 -1.65 30.26
CA PRO A 796 28.16 -0.66 29.40
C PRO A 796 27.37 0.36 30.22
N THR A 797 27.42 1.63 29.83
CA THR A 797 26.63 2.68 30.50
C THR A 797 25.15 2.51 30.18
N LEU A 798 24.25 3.00 31.05
CA LEU A 798 22.81 2.83 30.90
C LEU A 798 22.29 3.31 29.52
N THR A 799 22.83 4.43 29.02
CA THR A 799 22.56 4.98 27.69
C THR A 799 22.89 3.98 26.58
N GLN A 800 24.01 3.27 26.70
CA GLN A 800 24.47 2.27 25.75
C GLN A 800 23.56 1.04 25.78
N THR A 801 23.21 0.54 26.98
CA THR A 801 22.30 -0.60 27.17
C THR A 801 20.92 -0.36 26.54
N ILE A 802 20.35 0.85 26.73
CA ILE A 802 19.08 1.25 26.08
C ILE A 802 19.23 1.30 24.55
N GLY A 803 20.31 1.90 24.04
CA GLY A 803 20.58 1.97 22.60
C GLY A 803 20.76 0.60 21.94
N ILE A 804 21.44 -0.33 22.61
CA ILE A 804 21.58 -1.73 22.20
C ILE A 804 20.21 -2.42 22.15
N ALA A 805 19.36 -2.22 23.15
CA ALA A 805 18.01 -2.80 23.17
C ALA A 805 17.10 -2.24 22.07
N HIS A 806 17.18 -0.94 21.76
CA HIS A 806 16.47 -0.36 20.60
C HIS A 806 16.97 -0.92 19.26
N LEU A 807 18.28 -1.11 19.11
CA LEU A 807 18.87 -1.72 17.92
C LEU A 807 18.43 -3.20 17.74
N LYS A 808 18.60 -4.02 18.78
CA LYS A 808 18.20 -5.44 18.75
C LYS A 808 16.69 -5.62 18.61
N GLY A 809 15.90 -4.79 19.29
CA GLY A 809 14.44 -4.77 19.13
C GLY A 809 14.01 -4.41 17.70
N SER A 810 14.72 -3.49 17.04
CA SER A 810 14.49 -3.19 15.62
C SER A 810 14.86 -4.36 14.71
N TYR A 811 15.95 -5.08 15.01
CA TYR A 811 16.37 -6.30 14.29
C TYR A 811 15.34 -7.41 14.38
N TYR A 812 14.96 -7.84 15.58
CA TYR A 812 13.97 -8.90 15.73
C TYR A 812 12.58 -8.48 15.23
N TRP A 813 12.17 -7.22 15.37
CA TRP A 813 10.92 -6.73 14.76
C TRP A 813 10.96 -6.77 13.23
N SER A 814 12.09 -6.47 12.60
CA SER A 814 12.25 -6.59 11.15
C SER A 814 12.21 -8.06 10.68
N ILE A 815 12.80 -9.00 11.44
CA ILE A 815 12.66 -10.45 11.17
C ILE A 815 11.20 -10.87 11.28
N ILE A 816 10.49 -10.45 12.34
CA ILE A 816 9.05 -10.70 12.51
C ILE A 816 8.27 -10.16 11.31
N LEU A 817 8.56 -8.97 10.79
CA LEU A 817 7.89 -8.43 9.61
C LEU A 817 8.14 -9.27 8.34
N LEU A 818 9.35 -9.77 8.13
CA LEU A 818 9.67 -10.65 7.00
C LEU A 818 8.96 -12.02 7.08
N THR A 819 8.87 -12.59 8.29
CA THR A 819 8.46 -14.00 8.52
C THR A 819 6.99 -14.18 8.92
N ARG A 820 6.34 -13.16 9.50
CA ARG A 820 4.91 -13.18 9.90
C ARG A 820 3.96 -13.70 8.81
N PRO A 821 4.11 -13.43 7.49
CA PRO A 821 3.24 -14.02 6.46
C PRO A 821 3.24 -15.55 6.46
N PHE A 822 4.39 -16.20 6.71
CA PHE A 822 4.52 -17.66 6.76
C PHE A 822 3.83 -18.25 8.00
N LEU A 823 4.04 -17.64 9.17
CA LEU A 823 3.35 -18.03 10.40
C LEU A 823 1.82 -17.92 10.26
N ILE A 824 1.32 -16.82 9.69
CA ILE A 824 -0.12 -16.67 9.42
C ILE A 824 -0.61 -17.74 8.43
N PHE A 825 0.16 -18.05 7.39
CA PHE A 825 -0.21 -19.09 6.41
C PHE A 825 -0.29 -20.49 7.04
N LYS A 826 0.66 -20.88 7.90
CA LYS A 826 0.64 -22.16 8.64
C LYS A 826 -0.55 -22.24 9.60
N VAL A 827 -0.69 -21.29 10.53
CA VAL A 827 -1.81 -21.26 11.51
C VAL A 827 -3.17 -21.22 10.79
N SER A 828 -3.30 -20.41 9.73
CA SER A 828 -4.51 -20.33 8.90
C SER A 828 -4.84 -21.61 8.13
N SER A 829 -3.88 -22.53 7.97
CA SER A 829 -4.08 -23.83 7.31
C SER A 829 -4.48 -24.90 8.32
N LYS A 830 -3.86 -24.89 9.52
CA LYS A 830 -4.19 -25.78 10.64
C LYS A 830 -5.66 -25.64 11.09
N ILE A 831 -6.09 -24.40 11.38
CA ILE A 831 -7.48 -24.06 11.78
C ILE A 831 -8.52 -24.46 10.71
N LYS A 832 -8.11 -24.60 9.44
CA LYS A 832 -9.00 -25.01 8.34
C LYS A 832 -9.07 -26.53 8.13
N GLY A 833 -8.45 -27.33 9.01
CA GLY A 833 -8.51 -28.79 8.95
C GLY A 833 -7.92 -29.39 7.66
N ARG A 834 -6.95 -28.71 7.04
CA ARG A 834 -6.13 -29.33 5.99
C ARG A 834 -5.18 -30.33 6.64
N SER A 835 -5.01 -31.51 6.03
CA SER A 835 -3.94 -32.41 6.39
C SER A 835 -2.60 -31.76 6.09
N ASP A 836 -1.69 -31.81 7.05
CA ASP A 836 -0.27 -31.64 6.78
C ASP A 836 0.22 -32.95 6.16
N ASP A 837 0.34 -33.00 4.84
CA ASP A 837 1.06 -34.09 4.18
C ASP A 837 2.55 -33.85 4.47
N GLU A 838 3.14 -34.65 5.38
CA GLU A 838 4.38 -34.28 6.07
C GLU A 838 5.63 -34.31 5.15
N ASP A 839 5.62 -35.14 4.09
CA ASP A 839 6.77 -35.46 3.25
C ASP A 839 6.97 -34.54 2.02
N SER A 840 7.03 -33.21 2.20
CA SER A 840 7.44 -32.27 1.12
C SER A 840 8.48 -31.25 1.57
N ALA A 841 9.55 -31.09 0.78
CA ALA A 841 10.78 -30.41 1.18
C ALA A 841 10.58 -28.93 1.60
N GLY A 842 9.72 -28.17 0.91
CA GLY A 842 9.43 -26.78 1.32
C GLY A 842 8.32 -26.65 2.36
N ASN A 843 7.62 -27.74 2.71
CA ASN A 843 6.79 -27.76 3.93
C ASN A 843 7.70 -27.56 5.16
N SER A 844 8.92 -28.11 5.13
CA SER A 844 10.00 -27.84 6.09
C SER A 844 10.49 -26.39 6.01
N VAL A 845 10.87 -25.86 4.84
CA VAL A 845 11.36 -24.46 4.73
C VAL A 845 10.33 -23.44 5.25
N THR A 846 9.04 -23.60 4.89
CA THR A 846 7.97 -22.74 5.40
C THR A 846 7.64 -22.96 6.89
N MET A 847 8.04 -24.11 7.46
CA MET A 847 8.03 -24.34 8.91
C MET A 847 9.16 -23.54 9.57
N THR A 848 10.41 -23.69 9.12
CA THR A 848 11.58 -22.97 9.65
C THR A 848 11.43 -21.45 9.59
N LEU A 849 10.79 -20.91 8.54
CA LEU A 849 10.45 -19.47 8.49
C LEU A 849 9.38 -19.07 9.52
N SER A 850 8.46 -19.96 9.86
CA SER A 850 7.47 -19.72 10.93
C SER A 850 8.10 -19.82 12.32
N GLU A 851 9.04 -20.75 12.51
CA GLU A 851 9.85 -20.91 13.73
C GLU A 851 10.77 -19.70 13.94
N ALA A 852 11.40 -19.17 12.89
CA ALA A 852 12.19 -17.93 12.95
C ALA A 852 11.34 -16.69 13.32
N CYS A 853 10.05 -16.66 12.98
CA CYS A 853 9.14 -15.63 13.47
C CYS A 853 8.92 -15.73 14.99
N ILE A 854 8.87 -16.96 15.51
CA ILE A 854 8.63 -17.25 16.93
C ILE A 854 9.89 -16.98 17.75
N ASP A 855 11.06 -17.46 17.34
CA ASP A 855 12.34 -17.20 18.02
C ASP A 855 12.60 -15.69 18.13
N ALA A 856 12.46 -14.93 17.04
CA ALA A 856 12.61 -13.48 17.07
C ALA A 856 11.65 -12.78 18.06
N ALA A 857 10.44 -13.32 18.26
CA ALA A 857 9.51 -12.83 19.28
C ALA A 857 9.94 -13.23 20.71
N LEU A 858 10.47 -14.43 20.91
CA LEU A 858 11.02 -14.86 22.21
C LEU A 858 12.22 -13.97 22.62
N ARG A 859 13.19 -13.77 21.70
CA ARG A 859 14.35 -12.90 21.94
C ARG A 859 13.99 -11.44 22.20
N SER A 860 12.94 -10.94 21.55
CA SER A 860 12.39 -9.61 21.81
C SER A 860 11.78 -9.47 23.21
N VAL A 861 11.21 -10.54 23.76
CA VAL A 861 10.68 -10.58 25.15
C VAL A 861 11.81 -10.69 26.17
N GLU A 862 12.88 -11.44 25.88
CA GLU A 862 14.11 -11.48 26.69
C GLU A 862 14.68 -10.06 26.87
N ILE A 863 15.02 -9.37 25.77
CA ILE A 863 15.57 -8.00 25.79
C ILE A 863 14.64 -7.00 26.50
N ALA A 864 13.32 -7.10 26.28
CA ALA A 864 12.37 -6.23 26.96
C ALA A 864 12.23 -6.53 28.46
N THR A 865 12.54 -7.76 28.90
CA THR A 865 12.62 -8.13 30.32
C THR A 865 13.81 -7.45 30.98
N ASP A 866 15.00 -7.58 30.40
CA ASP A 866 16.25 -7.03 30.93
C ASP A 866 16.13 -5.50 31.13
N ILE A 867 15.61 -4.80 30.11
CA ILE A 867 15.42 -3.35 30.16
C ILE A 867 14.41 -2.92 31.22
N VAL A 868 13.25 -3.58 31.34
CA VAL A 868 12.19 -3.14 32.27
C VAL A 868 12.54 -3.37 33.74
N HIS A 869 13.50 -4.26 34.05
CA HIS A 869 14.04 -4.44 35.40
C HIS A 869 15.30 -3.62 35.70
N THR A 870 15.91 -2.97 34.69
CA THR A 870 17.12 -2.16 34.86
C THR A 870 16.79 -0.82 35.53
N PRO A 871 17.46 -0.44 36.65
CA PRO A 871 17.19 0.81 37.35
C PRO A 871 17.61 2.03 36.52
N GLY A 872 16.84 3.11 36.61
CA GLY A 872 17.08 4.36 35.88
C GLY A 872 16.60 4.39 34.43
N VAL A 873 16.05 3.28 33.90
CA VAL A 873 15.45 3.26 32.55
C VAL A 873 14.23 4.21 32.48
N PRO A 874 14.12 5.05 31.43
CA PRO A 874 12.99 5.96 31.27
C PRO A 874 11.66 5.22 31.14
N LYS A 875 10.59 5.77 31.72
CA LYS A 875 9.27 5.12 31.84
C LYS A 875 8.54 4.90 30.52
N ARG A 876 8.91 5.64 29.47
CA ARG A 876 8.28 5.60 28.15
C ARG A 876 9.28 5.39 27.03
N LEU A 877 9.56 4.13 26.71
CA LEU A 877 10.34 3.73 25.54
C LEU A 877 9.40 3.10 24.49
N PHE A 878 8.85 3.94 23.60
CA PHE A 878 7.77 3.52 22.68
C PHE A 878 8.15 2.35 21.76
N MET A 879 9.43 2.23 21.39
CA MET A 879 9.92 1.08 20.61
C MET A 879 9.90 -0.22 21.42
N ILE A 880 10.27 -0.19 22.70
CA ILE A 880 10.21 -1.34 23.60
C ILE A 880 8.75 -1.74 23.89
N THR A 881 7.86 -0.76 24.17
CA THR A 881 6.40 -1.00 24.29
C THR A 881 5.82 -1.69 23.05
N ASN A 882 6.29 -1.31 21.86
CA ASN A 882 5.85 -1.88 20.59
C ASN A 882 6.45 -3.27 20.33
N SER A 883 7.73 -3.49 20.67
CA SER A 883 8.44 -4.76 20.53
C SER A 883 7.85 -5.85 21.42
N ALA A 884 7.65 -5.56 22.71
CA ALA A 884 7.01 -6.48 23.65
C ALA A 884 5.58 -6.86 23.20
N PHE A 885 4.81 -5.90 22.69
CA PHE A 885 3.46 -6.14 22.20
C PHE A 885 3.40 -6.98 20.92
N ILE A 886 4.20 -6.67 19.89
CA ILE A 886 4.16 -7.49 18.67
C ILE A 886 4.65 -8.92 18.94
N SER A 887 5.61 -9.07 19.84
CA SER A 887 6.13 -10.37 20.25
C SER A 887 5.09 -11.18 21.00
N ALA A 888 4.36 -10.57 21.95
CA ALA A 888 3.22 -11.20 22.61
C ALA A 888 2.13 -11.65 21.61
N MET A 889 1.85 -10.83 20.59
CA MET A 889 0.90 -11.19 19.53
C MET A 889 1.39 -12.38 18.67
N VAL A 890 2.69 -12.45 18.36
CA VAL A 890 3.28 -13.59 17.63
C VAL A 890 3.24 -14.87 18.47
N ILE A 891 3.73 -14.81 19.72
CA ILE A 891 3.79 -15.96 20.64
C ILE A 891 2.39 -16.50 20.93
N GLY A 892 1.43 -15.64 21.27
CA GLY A 892 0.06 -16.04 21.54
C GLY A 892 -0.69 -16.59 20.32
N PHE A 893 -0.35 -16.11 19.12
CA PHE A 893 -0.92 -16.62 17.88
C PHE A 893 -0.32 -17.96 17.45
N ALA A 894 0.98 -18.19 17.69
CA ALA A 894 1.66 -19.45 17.39
C ALA A 894 1.09 -20.65 18.18
N ILE A 895 0.51 -20.44 19.37
CA ILE A 895 -0.20 -21.48 20.13
C ILE A 895 -1.35 -22.10 19.31
N PHE A 896 -2.07 -21.31 18.50
CA PHE A 896 -3.13 -21.79 17.60
C PHE A 896 -2.59 -22.58 16.39
N GLY A 897 -1.27 -22.70 16.25
CA GLY A 897 -0.59 -23.55 15.26
C GLY A 897 0.09 -24.78 15.87
N ASP A 898 -0.22 -25.17 17.11
CA ASP A 898 0.41 -26.28 17.85
C ASP A 898 1.92 -26.10 18.19
N PHE A 899 2.50 -24.91 17.98
CA PHE A 899 3.92 -24.64 18.25
C PHE A 899 4.29 -24.66 19.74
N ASP A 900 3.30 -24.65 20.65
CA ASP A 900 3.47 -24.78 22.11
C ASP A 900 4.05 -26.14 22.54
N LYS A 901 4.09 -27.12 21.62
CA LYS A 901 4.74 -28.43 21.81
C LYS A 901 6.25 -28.36 21.62
N SER A 902 6.76 -27.36 20.91
CA SER A 902 8.18 -27.17 20.59
C SER A 902 8.81 -25.99 21.31
N PHE A 903 8.02 -24.97 21.67
CA PHE A 903 8.48 -23.71 22.26
C PHE A 903 7.73 -23.39 23.57
N PRO A 904 8.35 -22.71 24.54
CA PRO A 904 7.75 -22.39 25.85
C PRO A 904 6.76 -21.20 25.79
N LEU A 905 5.85 -21.20 24.81
CA LEU A 905 5.05 -20.04 24.41
C LEU A 905 4.17 -19.48 25.55
N LEU A 906 3.57 -20.35 26.38
CA LEU A 906 2.63 -19.92 27.42
C LEU A 906 3.33 -19.15 28.57
N SER A 907 4.56 -19.53 28.92
CA SER A 907 5.40 -18.75 29.84
C SER A 907 5.83 -17.43 29.20
N SER A 908 6.27 -17.43 27.95
CA SER A 908 6.81 -16.22 27.30
C SER A 908 5.74 -15.16 26.98
N ILE A 909 4.49 -15.55 26.68
CA ILE A 909 3.39 -14.56 26.61
C ILE A 909 3.03 -14.01 27.99
N SER A 910 3.13 -14.81 29.06
CA SER A 910 2.90 -14.35 30.42
C SER A 910 3.99 -13.38 30.89
N GLN A 911 5.24 -13.62 30.49
CA GLN A 911 6.37 -12.69 30.66
C GLN A 911 6.14 -11.39 29.87
N ALA A 912 5.72 -11.47 28.62
CA ALA A 912 5.39 -10.29 27.81
C ALA A 912 4.21 -9.47 28.38
N GLU A 913 3.21 -10.14 28.97
CA GLU A 913 2.13 -9.51 29.71
C GLU A 913 2.63 -8.79 30.96
N ALA A 914 3.55 -9.39 31.73
CA ALA A 914 4.16 -8.77 32.91
C ALA A 914 4.99 -7.52 32.56
N ILE A 915 5.79 -7.57 31.50
CA ILE A 915 6.54 -6.40 30.96
C ILE A 915 5.56 -5.27 30.63
N LEU A 916 4.51 -5.58 29.85
CA LEU A 916 3.49 -4.61 29.46
C LEU A 916 2.72 -4.08 30.68
N ALA A 917 2.46 -4.88 31.72
CA ALA A 917 1.82 -4.46 32.97
C ALA A 917 2.67 -3.47 33.78
N ILE A 918 4.01 -3.62 33.77
CA ILE A 918 4.91 -2.66 34.42
C ILE A 918 4.88 -1.32 33.66
N MET A 919 5.05 -1.36 32.34
CA MET A 919 5.00 -0.15 31.49
C MET A 919 3.60 0.50 31.45
N ALA A 920 2.53 -0.28 31.64
CA ALA A 920 1.14 0.18 31.67
C ALA A 920 0.79 1.11 32.84
N LYS A 921 1.68 1.29 33.81
CA LYS A 921 1.55 2.33 34.84
C LYS A 921 1.67 3.71 34.21
N ASP A 922 2.70 3.89 33.38
CA ASP A 922 3.15 5.20 32.92
C ASP A 922 2.80 5.47 31.45
N ASP A 923 2.69 4.43 30.61
CA ASP A 923 2.34 4.50 29.19
C ASP A 923 0.92 3.99 28.88
N MET A 924 0.09 4.87 28.32
CA MET A 924 -1.27 4.55 27.86
C MET A 924 -1.31 3.53 26.73
N SER A 925 -0.30 3.49 25.85
CA SER A 925 -0.20 2.47 24.82
C SER A 925 0.17 1.12 25.42
N ALA A 926 1.08 1.08 26.40
CA ALA A 926 1.43 -0.16 27.10
C ALA A 926 0.20 -0.73 27.83
N ARG A 927 -0.63 0.11 28.46
CA ARG A 927 -1.90 -0.29 29.08
C ARG A 927 -2.86 -0.95 28.08
N ARG A 928 -3.04 -0.35 26.90
CA ARG A 928 -3.89 -0.92 25.84
C ARG A 928 -3.28 -2.18 25.20
N HIS A 929 -1.95 -2.28 25.13
CA HIS A 929 -1.25 -3.47 24.67
C HIS A 929 -1.38 -4.62 25.68
N TYR A 930 -1.27 -4.35 26.98
CA TYR A 930 -1.49 -5.29 28.07
C TYR A 930 -2.89 -5.94 28.01
N GLU A 931 -3.96 -5.15 27.88
CA GLU A 931 -5.33 -5.66 27.72
C GLU A 931 -5.44 -6.69 26.59
N ILE A 932 -4.96 -6.33 25.39
CA ILE A 932 -5.03 -7.17 24.19
C ILE A 932 -4.19 -8.44 24.35
N THR A 933 -3.02 -8.35 24.98
CA THR A 933 -2.16 -9.50 25.31
C THR A 933 -2.84 -10.45 26.30
N SER A 934 -3.44 -9.92 27.37
CA SER A 934 -4.13 -10.72 28.39
C SER A 934 -5.32 -11.48 27.76
N TYR A 935 -6.13 -10.79 26.94
CA TYR A 935 -7.22 -11.43 26.19
C TYR A 935 -6.73 -12.51 25.22
N LEU A 936 -5.56 -12.33 24.59
CA LEU A 936 -4.96 -13.36 23.72
C LEU A 936 -4.43 -14.56 24.52
N ARG A 937 -3.77 -14.36 25.66
CA ARG A 937 -3.33 -15.47 26.52
C ARG A 937 -4.53 -16.28 27.02
N LEU A 938 -5.61 -15.64 27.45
CA LEU A 938 -6.84 -16.33 27.87
C LEU A 938 -7.46 -17.14 26.73
N ALA A 939 -7.50 -16.59 25.51
CA ALA A 939 -7.96 -17.31 24.32
C ALA A 939 -7.05 -18.52 23.98
N ALA A 940 -5.74 -18.37 24.11
CA ALA A 940 -4.78 -19.44 23.85
C ALA A 940 -4.86 -20.59 24.88
N ILE A 941 -5.07 -20.27 26.16
CA ILE A 941 -5.33 -21.27 27.23
C ILE A 941 -6.61 -22.04 26.92
N GLU A 942 -7.68 -21.36 26.49
CA GLU A 942 -8.95 -22.01 26.12
C GLU A 942 -8.80 -22.91 24.88
N HIS A 943 -7.99 -22.52 23.89
CA HIS A 943 -7.67 -23.38 22.75
C HIS A 943 -6.92 -24.66 23.17
N ILE A 944 -5.84 -24.53 23.97
CA ILE A 944 -5.12 -25.69 24.54
C ILE A 944 -6.09 -26.60 25.29
N ARG A 945 -6.93 -26.04 26.17
CA ARG A 945 -7.91 -26.80 26.96
C ARG A 945 -8.90 -27.59 26.07
N ARG A 946 -9.36 -27.02 24.96
CA ARG A 946 -10.24 -27.72 24.00
C ARG A 946 -9.51 -28.78 23.20
N ARG A 947 -8.31 -28.46 22.68
CA ARG A 947 -7.44 -29.40 21.96
C ARG A 947 -7.17 -30.65 22.79
N ASP A 948 -6.80 -30.46 24.05
CA ASP A 948 -6.38 -31.54 24.92
C ASP A 948 -7.59 -32.38 25.38
N GLN A 949 -8.78 -31.78 25.55
CA GLN A 949 -10.04 -32.51 25.73
C GLN A 949 -10.40 -33.36 24.50
N MET A 950 -10.28 -32.83 23.28
CA MET A 950 -10.53 -33.60 22.05
C MET A 950 -9.53 -34.75 21.90
N GLN A 951 -8.25 -34.53 22.20
CA GLN A 951 -7.24 -35.60 22.23
C GLN A 951 -7.55 -36.65 23.30
N MET A 952 -7.99 -36.25 24.51
CA MET A 952 -8.35 -37.18 25.58
C MET A 952 -9.58 -38.02 25.20
N GLN A 953 -10.58 -37.43 24.54
CA GLN A 953 -11.73 -38.15 24.00
C GLN A 953 -11.32 -39.15 22.93
N LYS A 954 -10.47 -38.76 21.96
CA LYS A 954 -9.93 -39.67 20.95
C LYS A 954 -9.15 -40.83 21.59
N ARG A 955 -8.18 -40.54 22.46
CA ARG A 955 -7.41 -41.56 23.19
C ARG A 955 -8.32 -42.49 24.01
N ARG A 956 -9.39 -41.97 24.64
CA ARG A 956 -10.38 -42.78 25.35
C ARG A 956 -11.14 -43.71 24.40
N GLN A 957 -11.53 -43.26 23.21
CA GLN A 957 -12.15 -44.11 22.21
C GLN A 957 -11.17 -45.17 21.69
N ASP A 958 -9.91 -44.82 21.43
CA ASP A 958 -8.88 -45.76 20.99
C ASP A 958 -8.60 -46.84 22.06
N ILE A 959 -8.53 -46.46 23.34
CA ILE A 959 -8.43 -47.38 24.49
C ILE A 959 -9.68 -48.28 24.60
N HIS A 960 -10.88 -47.71 24.48
CA HIS A 960 -12.14 -48.46 24.49
C HIS A 960 -12.23 -49.46 23.32
N ASN A 961 -11.73 -49.11 22.13
CA ASN A 961 -11.66 -50.01 20.98
C ASN A 961 -10.71 -51.20 21.21
N ILE A 962 -9.72 -51.07 22.10
CA ILE A 962 -8.75 -52.12 22.44
C ILE A 962 -9.24 -53.00 23.60
N PHE A 963 -9.81 -52.40 24.66
CA PHE A 963 -10.12 -53.08 25.92
C PHE A 963 -11.63 -53.34 26.16
N GLY A 964 -12.51 -52.77 25.33
CA GLY A 964 -13.97 -52.88 25.46
C GLY A 964 -14.58 -51.94 26.51
N ASP A 965 -15.92 -51.90 26.55
CA ASP A 965 -16.66 -51.10 27.53
C ASP A 965 -16.96 -51.90 28.81
N PRO A 966 -16.54 -51.46 30.00
CA PRO A 966 -17.05 -52.01 31.26
C PRO A 966 -18.54 -51.70 31.49
N ILE A 967 -19.13 -50.71 30.80
CA ILE A 967 -20.52 -50.25 30.96
C ILE A 967 -21.42 -50.75 29.82
N ASN A 968 -21.43 -52.06 29.56
CA ASN A 968 -22.52 -52.66 28.79
C ASN A 968 -22.90 -54.07 29.27
N LYS A 969 -23.89 -54.13 30.16
CA LYS A 969 -24.61 -55.35 30.54
C LYS A 969 -26.11 -55.08 30.66
N THR A 970 -26.90 -55.97 30.06
CA THR A 970 -28.38 -55.99 29.99
C THR A 970 -28.99 -54.84 29.16
N ASN A 971 -29.95 -55.07 28.26
CA ASN A 971 -30.64 -56.31 27.85
C ASN A 971 -30.47 -56.56 26.35
N GLY A 972 -30.56 -57.83 25.93
CA GLY A 972 -30.53 -58.22 24.52
C GLY A 972 -31.77 -59.03 24.10
N THR A 973 -31.94 -59.20 22.80
CA THR A 973 -32.77 -60.24 22.18
C THR A 973 -32.30 -60.45 20.73
N ASP A 974 -32.45 -61.66 20.21
CA ASP A 974 -31.79 -62.13 18.98
C ASP A 974 -32.37 -61.57 17.67
N SER A 975 -31.52 -61.43 16.63
CA SER A 975 -31.50 -62.44 15.53
C SER A 975 -30.50 -62.15 14.39
N SER A 976 -29.76 -63.21 14.04
CA SER A 976 -29.21 -63.60 12.71
C SER A 976 -28.87 -62.55 11.62
N LYS A 977 -27.56 -62.43 11.36
CA LYS A 977 -26.86 -62.65 10.06
C LYS A 977 -27.13 -61.78 8.80
N GLU A 978 -26.01 -61.21 8.34
CA GLU A 978 -25.43 -61.27 6.97
C GLU A 978 -25.78 -60.23 5.87
N THR A 979 -24.69 -59.72 5.27
CA THR A 979 -24.57 -58.98 3.99
C THR A 979 -25.27 -57.62 3.85
N THR A 980 -24.48 -56.56 4.02
CA THR A 980 -24.79 -55.19 3.57
C THR A 980 -24.69 -55.03 2.05
N GLY A 981 -25.68 -54.37 1.45
CA GLY A 981 -25.70 -54.00 0.03
C GLY A 981 -25.41 -52.52 -0.23
N ASN A 982 -25.21 -52.17 -1.51
CA ASN A 982 -24.92 -50.80 -1.95
C ASN A 982 -26.15 -49.85 -1.96
N HIS A 983 -25.83 -48.55 -2.11
CA HIS A 983 -26.63 -47.46 -2.71
C HIS A 983 -27.42 -46.48 -1.80
N THR A 984 -26.86 -45.26 -1.75
CA THR A 984 -27.47 -43.97 -2.16
C THR A 984 -28.95 -43.69 -1.81
N PRO A 985 -29.26 -42.67 -0.98
CA PRO A 985 -30.61 -42.39 -0.47
C PRO A 985 -31.49 -41.47 -1.34
N SER A 986 -32.79 -41.37 -1.02
CA SER A 986 -33.68 -40.28 -1.49
C SER A 986 -34.92 -40.04 -0.60
N GLN A 987 -35.01 -38.83 -0.03
CA GLN A 987 -36.19 -37.98 0.24
C GLN A 987 -37.36 -38.39 1.20
N VAL A 988 -37.72 -37.43 2.10
CA VAL A 988 -39.11 -36.98 2.49
C VAL A 988 -39.92 -37.93 3.44
N SER A 989 -40.71 -37.52 4.48
CA SER A 989 -41.07 -36.20 5.08
C SER A 989 -41.77 -36.25 6.48
N VAL A 990 -41.55 -35.23 7.32
CA VAL A 990 -42.49 -34.38 8.15
C VAL A 990 -43.68 -34.98 8.96
N THR A 991 -43.75 -34.69 10.29
CA THR A 991 -44.87 -34.07 11.10
C THR A 991 -44.40 -33.88 12.57
N GLU A 992 -44.49 -32.69 13.20
CA GLU A 992 -45.57 -32.14 14.10
C GLU A 992 -45.85 -32.94 15.40
N ALA A 993 -46.09 -32.37 16.61
CA ALA A 993 -46.24 -30.97 17.09
C ALA A 993 -45.47 -30.79 18.45
N ALA A 994 -45.73 -29.97 19.49
CA ALA A 994 -46.80 -29.03 19.92
C ALA A 994 -46.25 -27.98 20.96
N ALA A 995 -47.10 -27.30 21.75
CA ALA A 995 -46.74 -26.28 22.78
C ALA A 995 -47.72 -26.24 23.98
N PRO A 996 -47.46 -25.44 25.05
CA PRO A 996 -48.50 -24.47 25.49
C PRO A 996 -48.01 -23.12 26.10
N ASN A 997 -48.62 -22.01 25.66
CA ASN A 997 -49.43 -21.00 26.41
C ASN A 997 -49.20 -20.71 27.92
N ASN A 998 -49.41 -19.49 28.47
CA ASN A 998 -49.68 -18.13 27.93
C ASN A 998 -49.62 -17.05 29.07
N ASN A 999 -49.80 -15.76 28.74
CA ASN A 999 -50.00 -14.57 29.61
C ASN A 999 -48.74 -14.01 30.34
N GLY A 1000 -48.62 -12.71 30.65
CA GLY A 1000 -49.42 -11.54 30.22
C GLY A 1000 -49.26 -10.27 31.09
N THR A 1001 -49.59 -9.09 30.52
CA THR A 1001 -49.75 -7.75 31.15
C THR A 1001 -48.53 -6.98 31.69
N THR A 1002 -48.73 -5.67 31.90
CA THR A 1002 -47.74 -4.58 32.05
C THR A 1002 -47.83 -3.84 33.40
N ALA A 1003 -46.72 -3.28 33.89
CA ALA A 1003 -46.69 -2.29 34.98
C ALA A 1003 -45.55 -1.25 34.79
N LEU A 1004 -45.53 -0.20 35.61
CA LEU A 1004 -44.66 1.00 35.51
C LEU A 1004 -44.08 1.35 36.91
N PHE A 1005 -43.11 2.28 36.97
CA PHE A 1005 -42.39 2.81 38.16
C PHE A 1005 -41.37 1.85 38.83
N ASP A 1006 -40.40 2.28 39.64
CA ASP A 1006 -39.50 3.47 39.71
C ASP A 1006 -38.50 3.22 40.89
N ALA A 1007 -37.44 4.01 41.01
CA ALA A 1007 -36.61 4.24 42.22
C ALA A 1007 -35.69 3.13 42.84
N THR A 1008 -34.39 3.48 42.89
CA THR A 1008 -33.41 3.36 44.02
C THR A 1008 -32.97 2.02 44.67
N GLU A 1009 -31.64 1.79 44.57
CA GLU A 1009 -30.64 1.48 45.63
C GLU A 1009 -30.51 0.10 46.36
N GLU A 1010 -29.24 -0.33 46.39
CA GLU A 1010 -28.47 -1.16 47.36
C GLU A 1010 -28.81 -2.61 47.83
N SER A 1011 -27.75 -3.43 47.81
CA SER A 1011 -27.36 -4.52 48.75
C SER A 1011 -27.91 -5.96 48.61
N GLY A 1012 -27.00 -6.94 48.84
CA GLY A 1012 -27.27 -8.16 49.62
C GLY A 1012 -27.51 -9.51 48.93
N ASP A 1013 -26.47 -10.37 48.87
CA ASP A 1013 -26.52 -11.85 48.97
C ASP A 1013 -27.36 -12.68 47.94
N PRO A 1014 -27.34 -14.05 47.97
CA PRO A 1014 -26.34 -15.01 48.46
C PRO A 1014 -25.89 -16.03 47.37
N ALA A 1015 -24.96 -16.94 47.72
CA ALA A 1015 -24.58 -18.10 46.90
C ALA A 1015 -25.09 -19.45 47.46
N PRO A 1016 -25.71 -20.31 46.62
CA PRO A 1016 -25.80 -21.77 46.90
C PRO A 1016 -25.74 -22.66 45.62
N PRO A 1017 -25.82 -24.01 45.69
CA PRO A 1017 -24.96 -24.89 46.49
C PRO A 1017 -24.58 -26.22 45.79
N TRP A 1018 -23.41 -26.36 45.14
CA TRP A 1018 -22.78 -27.69 44.93
C TRP A 1018 -21.28 -27.60 44.62
N GLN A 1019 -20.46 -27.76 45.66
CA GLN A 1019 -19.01 -27.90 45.54
C GLN A 1019 -18.61 -29.31 45.99
N LEU A 1020 -17.88 -30.03 45.14
CA LEU A 1020 -17.21 -31.29 45.47
C LEU A 1020 -15.72 -31.12 45.18
N ARG A 1021 -14.90 -31.14 46.23
CA ARG A 1021 -13.44 -31.14 46.11
C ARG A 1021 -12.93 -32.54 45.86
N PHE A 1022 -11.81 -32.65 45.15
CA PHE A 1022 -10.88 -33.76 45.26
C PHE A 1022 -9.47 -33.18 45.38
N ASP A 1023 -8.86 -33.35 46.54
CA ASP A 1023 -7.46 -33.02 46.77
C ASP A 1023 -6.57 -34.15 46.20
N MET A 1024 -5.34 -33.84 45.80
CA MET A 1024 -4.32 -34.83 45.42
C MET A 1024 -3.05 -34.71 46.26
N PRO A 1025 -2.28 -35.80 46.47
CA PRO A 1025 -1.14 -35.79 47.39
C PRO A 1025 0.12 -35.08 46.84
N PRO A 1026 1.04 -34.63 47.70
CA PRO A 1026 2.20 -33.80 47.32
C PRO A 1026 3.40 -34.58 46.75
N GLU A 1027 3.18 -35.63 45.94
CA GLU A 1027 4.26 -36.42 45.32
C GLU A 1027 4.04 -36.59 43.80
N SER A 1028 4.44 -35.59 42.99
CA SER A 1028 4.65 -35.74 41.52
C SER A 1028 5.11 -34.46 40.78
N ARG A 1029 5.76 -33.48 41.44
CA ARG A 1029 6.42 -32.37 40.72
C ARG A 1029 7.83 -32.78 40.31
N GLY A 1030 8.05 -32.92 38.99
CA GLY A 1030 9.40 -32.98 38.42
C GLY A 1030 10.15 -31.65 38.54
N PRO A 1031 11.49 -31.65 38.46
CA PRO A 1031 12.28 -30.44 38.69
C PRO A 1031 12.10 -29.40 37.58
N VAL A 1032 12.05 -28.12 37.97
CA VAL A 1032 12.12 -26.97 37.07
C VAL A 1032 13.59 -26.56 36.95
N LEU A 1033 14.08 -26.38 35.72
CA LEU A 1033 15.41 -25.85 35.45
C LEU A 1033 15.39 -24.31 35.47
N THR A 1034 16.37 -23.71 36.15
CA THR A 1034 16.66 -22.27 36.11
C THR A 1034 18.06 -22.02 35.57
N THR A 1035 18.31 -20.79 35.08
CA THR A 1035 19.50 -20.42 34.29
C THR A 1035 20.75 -20.14 35.13
N SER A 1036 21.10 -21.06 36.03
CA SER A 1036 22.42 -21.17 36.67
C SER A 1036 22.58 -22.59 37.21
N GLY A 1037 23.56 -23.33 36.67
CA GLY A 1037 23.64 -24.80 36.79
C GLY A 1037 24.10 -25.35 38.14
N THR A 1038 23.38 -25.07 39.22
CA THR A 1038 23.67 -25.57 40.57
C THR A 1038 22.40 -25.98 41.29
N LEU A 1039 22.38 -27.19 41.87
CA LEU A 1039 21.22 -27.72 42.62
C LEU A 1039 21.22 -27.21 44.06
N ALA A 1040 20.06 -26.76 44.53
CA ALA A 1040 19.77 -26.48 45.94
C ALA A 1040 18.40 -27.06 46.32
N TYR A 1041 18.25 -27.48 47.58
CA TYR A 1041 16.99 -27.99 48.12
C TYR A 1041 16.12 -26.84 48.69
N ASN A 1042 14.81 -27.09 48.77
CA ASN A 1042 13.88 -26.21 49.50
C ASN A 1042 13.99 -26.45 51.02
N ASP A 1043 13.87 -25.37 51.78
CA ASP A 1043 13.26 -25.33 53.12
C ASP A 1043 12.28 -24.15 53.13
N GLU A 1044 11.17 -24.27 53.87
CA GLU A 1044 10.08 -23.28 53.96
C GLU A 1044 10.03 -22.57 55.34
N ASP A 1045 9.12 -21.60 55.48
CA ASP A 1045 8.66 -20.96 56.72
C ASP A 1045 9.64 -20.14 57.60
N ALA A 1046 9.52 -18.81 57.51
CA ALA A 1046 9.20 -17.94 58.66
C ALA A 1046 8.87 -16.49 58.19
N ALA A 1047 8.09 -15.74 58.98
CA ALA A 1047 7.71 -14.35 58.71
C ALA A 1047 8.25 -13.37 59.76
N ASP A 1048 8.61 -12.15 59.30
CA ASP A 1048 8.69 -10.85 60.01
C ASP A 1048 9.51 -10.70 61.32
N PRO A 1049 9.97 -9.48 61.68
CA PRO A 1049 10.43 -8.36 60.85
C PRO A 1049 11.82 -7.81 61.27
N ILE A 1050 12.52 -7.05 60.42
CA ILE A 1050 13.86 -6.49 60.71
C ILE A 1050 13.85 -4.96 60.87
N PRO A 1051 14.34 -4.46 62.03
CA PRO A 1051 14.96 -3.14 62.20
C PRO A 1051 16.43 -3.28 62.73
N PRO A 1052 17.28 -2.22 62.79
CA PRO A 1052 18.21 -1.92 61.68
C PRO A 1052 19.68 -1.61 62.10
N PHE A 1053 20.54 -1.31 61.09
CA PHE A 1053 21.93 -0.77 61.21
C PHE A 1053 23.01 -1.71 61.78
N PRO A 1054 24.34 -1.39 61.68
CA PRO A 1054 25.03 -0.28 60.99
C PRO A 1054 26.13 -0.71 59.97
N ARG A 1055 26.85 0.27 59.41
CA ARG A 1055 28.06 0.13 58.57
C ARG A 1055 29.31 -0.32 59.35
N ALA A 1056 30.32 -0.80 58.62
CA ALA A 1056 31.74 -0.64 58.92
C ALA A 1056 32.54 -0.38 57.61
N ASP A 1057 33.73 0.22 57.72
CA ASP A 1057 34.52 0.78 56.60
C ASP A 1057 35.84 0.01 56.32
N PHE A 1058 36.60 0.49 55.31
CA PHE A 1058 37.99 0.14 54.92
C PHE A 1058 38.19 -1.20 54.17
N GLY A 1059 39.19 -1.33 53.27
CA GLY A 1059 40.23 -0.37 52.85
C GLY A 1059 40.99 -0.82 51.58
N GLN A 1060 41.89 0.03 51.06
CA GLN A 1060 42.63 -0.15 49.79
C GLN A 1060 43.92 -1.00 49.94
N MET A 1061 44.70 -1.10 48.84
CA MET A 1061 46.10 -1.59 48.68
C MET A 1061 46.26 -3.08 48.31
N GLN A 1062 47.20 -3.52 47.44
CA GLN A 1062 48.05 -2.82 46.43
C GLN A 1062 48.59 -3.84 45.38
N GLU A 1063 49.29 -3.36 44.35
CA GLU A 1063 49.87 -4.06 43.19
C GLU A 1063 50.91 -5.18 43.49
N ALA A 1064 51.06 -6.12 42.53
CA ALA A 1064 52.35 -6.78 42.20
C ALA A 1064 52.30 -7.48 40.82
N ASP A 1065 53.30 -7.23 39.97
CA ASP A 1065 53.50 -7.89 38.66
C ASP A 1065 54.14 -9.30 38.76
N TYR A 1066 53.94 -10.19 37.77
CA TYR A 1066 54.97 -10.49 36.73
C TYR A 1066 54.64 -11.69 35.78
N PHE A 1067 55.35 -11.69 34.65
CA PHE A 1067 55.66 -12.78 33.71
C PHE A 1067 54.60 -13.28 32.69
N SER A 1068 55.05 -13.23 31.42
CA SER A 1068 54.62 -14.01 30.26
C SER A 1068 55.87 -14.66 29.64
N PRO A 1069 55.75 -15.71 28.81
CA PRO A 1069 56.44 -15.62 27.50
C PRO A 1069 55.76 -16.32 26.31
N ASP A 1070 56.12 -15.81 25.12
CA ASP A 1070 56.30 -16.48 23.82
C ASP A 1070 55.15 -17.26 23.12
N GLY A 1071 54.70 -16.69 21.99
CA GLY A 1071 55.39 -17.04 20.73
C GLY A 1071 54.61 -17.76 19.63
N SER A 1072 53.97 -17.00 18.72
CA SER A 1072 53.91 -17.36 17.29
C SER A 1072 53.78 -16.10 16.43
N GLY A 1073 54.49 -16.05 15.29
CA GLY A 1073 54.67 -14.81 14.52
C GLY A 1073 54.02 -14.82 13.14
N ILE A 1074 53.29 -13.75 12.82
CA ILE A 1074 52.81 -13.38 11.48
C ILE A 1074 53.17 -11.89 11.27
N PRO A 1075 53.52 -11.42 10.06
CA PRO A 1075 54.13 -10.09 9.89
C PRO A 1075 53.23 -8.91 10.28
N SER A 1076 53.85 -7.88 10.85
CA SER A 1076 53.22 -6.60 11.16
C SER A 1076 52.76 -5.87 9.89
N LEU A 1077 51.45 -5.66 9.78
CA LEU A 1077 50.84 -4.67 8.88
C LEU A 1077 50.41 -3.43 9.70
N PRO A 1078 50.16 -2.27 9.07
CA PRO A 1078 50.06 -1.00 9.79
C PRO A 1078 48.90 -0.94 10.79
N SER A 1079 49.10 -0.19 11.87
CA SER A 1079 48.07 0.12 12.86
C SER A 1079 47.04 1.11 12.29
N TYR A 1080 46.05 0.58 11.59
CA TYR A 1080 44.83 1.33 11.26
C TYR A 1080 43.89 1.35 12.46
N THR A 1081 44.15 2.32 13.34
CA THR A 1081 43.17 2.81 14.31
C THR A 1081 42.12 3.63 13.57
N GLU A 1082 41.08 2.98 13.05
CA GLU A 1082 39.86 3.64 12.60
C GLU A 1082 38.67 3.13 13.42
N GLU A 1083 37.96 4.07 14.03
CA GLU A 1083 36.93 3.81 15.03
C GLU A 1083 35.57 3.56 14.37
N PHE A 1084 34.74 2.68 14.95
CA PHE A 1084 33.43 2.34 14.40
C PHE A 1084 32.28 2.95 15.22
N PRO A 1085 31.64 4.05 14.76
CA PRO A 1085 30.68 4.80 15.56
C PRO A 1085 29.30 4.09 15.56
N LEU A 1086 28.96 3.41 16.67
CA LEU A 1086 27.70 2.66 16.79
C LEU A 1086 26.43 3.51 17.03
N PHE A 1087 26.59 4.77 17.44
CA PHE A 1087 26.07 5.95 16.72
C PHE A 1087 27.03 7.14 16.97
N SER A 1088 28.32 6.79 17.02
CA SER A 1088 29.29 7.23 18.04
C SER A 1088 28.96 6.71 19.44
N LEU A 1089 29.85 5.90 20.01
CA LEU A 1089 29.77 5.46 21.40
C LEU A 1089 30.59 6.43 22.26
N MET A 1090 30.08 7.66 22.35
CA MET A 1090 30.67 8.78 23.09
C MET A 1090 31.98 9.30 22.47
N THR A 1091 32.34 10.53 22.83
CA THR A 1091 33.59 11.20 22.46
C THR A 1091 34.77 10.58 23.21
N GLU A 1092 35.99 10.73 22.68
CA GLU A 1092 37.23 10.40 23.39
C GLU A 1092 37.38 11.26 24.66
N PHE A 1093 36.84 10.86 25.83
CA PHE A 1093 37.40 11.26 27.16
C PHE A 1093 36.85 10.53 28.42
N ASP A 1094 36.20 9.37 28.32
CA ASP A 1094 35.64 8.63 29.48
C ASP A 1094 36.69 7.89 30.36
N GLN A 1095 37.96 8.36 30.38
CA GLN A 1095 38.99 7.98 31.36
C GLN A 1095 39.16 9.03 32.49
N LEU A 1096 38.06 9.66 32.91
CA LEU A 1096 38.02 10.49 34.12
C LEU A 1096 36.90 10.02 35.06
N GLN A 1097 37.09 10.31 36.35
CA GLN A 1097 36.21 9.79 37.42
C GLN A 1097 34.81 10.40 37.37
N ASP A 1098 33.81 9.63 37.80
CA ASP A 1098 32.41 10.04 38.00
C ASP A 1098 32.32 11.45 38.66
N PRO A 1099 31.92 12.50 37.92
CA PRO A 1099 31.83 13.86 38.45
C PRO A 1099 30.72 14.04 39.48
N PHE A 1100 29.79 13.08 39.59
CA PHE A 1100 28.67 13.10 40.52
C PHE A 1100 28.97 12.31 41.81
N SER A 1101 30.13 11.65 41.89
CA SER A 1101 30.64 10.98 43.09
C SER A 1101 31.18 11.95 44.17
N MET A 1102 30.56 13.12 44.38
CA MET A 1102 30.70 13.88 45.63
C MET A 1102 29.70 15.05 45.79
N VAL A 1103 28.52 14.80 46.39
CA VAL A 1103 28.08 15.52 47.61
C VAL A 1103 27.26 14.56 48.47
N ARG A 1104 27.82 14.17 49.62
CA ARG A 1104 27.07 13.66 50.77
C ARG A 1104 27.51 14.43 52.01
N SER A 1105 26.66 15.35 52.44
CA SER A 1105 26.71 16.07 53.71
C SER A 1105 25.29 16.20 54.24
#